data_AF-A0A8H7VBJ2-F1
#
_entry.id   AF-A0A8H7VBJ2-F1
#
_cell.length_a   1.000
_cell.length_b   1.000
_cell.length_c   1.000
_cell.angle_alpha   90.00
_cell.angle_beta   90.00
_cell.angle_gamma   90.00
#
_symmetry.space_group_name_H-M   'P 1'
#
loop_
_entity.id
_entity.type
_entity.pdbx_description
1 polymer ?
#
loop_
_entity_poly.entity_id
_entity_poly.type
_entity_poly.pdbx_seq_one_letter_code
_entity_poly.pdbx_strand_id
1 'polypeptide(L)'
;MIDIHKESIWTSSMETTEDRSIPPELLLSLRQHSIFQRANNESFLEKLACCMHLRTYSPRDVIIVEGEPAKAMFFLLRGSVDVCSADFERIYATLPKGSCFGEIGILYSMPRTATVIASTKCIVAALTAEEVRTLLPLYPEVEKMLRFEAEERLALLFKSKSLNTQEKISTKPLTERNVQDFTSTRHLLQKIPYLQNCPEEFLHLTSLKVEPRHYAPNDLILHKGEQGKELFFIISGTVEVTNIGTATPDPLTPIERLAAGDYFGDIAVLLNAPRAADVRAVTAVELYVLKKSDFIDVISRFPELQKRFKAMAESSLCNLKLKASLLNKVDADTDISSPPSESSLAIPVNTSIEASSVCSTTSDQDPTLLPPTAANALKKVETRRRRGSVAIWSDPGLVALANKAMKPTKDEPEESKMREAPIVPTLPVQTGFEGDSRLVSFNEEILGLIVNSMDIATIIQFSAVSKKCRDFILRNDKIMHSVDLSHFNKHVTDSAAPSIAALIGNRVRELNLSQCFYITDEGFKTLIENMTNLESIDLNSCWLLTDKSLTLLAATCPHLTKLDLSNCRKISDVGIFKLLDEKATRGYPELSELSLSYCKKLSDMTMSHLAEFCSKTLSSLNIQRCTRITDQGFVKWADTQFPQLKALNLTDCSFLTDQAISHLVSAAPNLHSLSLSFCCALSDSAIEGLISLPELQNLDASFCGAAVSDVSIRALLNSNSAESMSSLNLRGCVRITDMCINSILESSKLELLNISQCPGISVNAKQTIKKSGAVHHLVA
;
A
#
# COMPACT_ATOMS: atom_id res chain seq x y z
N MET A 1 -50.43 37.29 -28.72
CA MET A 1 -50.35 38.76 -28.86
C MET A 1 -49.72 39.27 -27.56
N ILE A 2 -48.48 39.75 -27.60
CA ILE A 2 -48.07 41.13 -28.00
C ILE A 2 -48.37 42.08 -26.83
N ASP A 3 -47.42 42.79 -26.20
CA ASP A 3 -45.97 43.01 -26.46
C ASP A 3 -45.22 43.30 -25.12
N ILE A 4 -43.95 42.93 -24.88
CA ILE A 4 -42.61 43.28 -25.44
C ILE A 4 -41.91 44.50 -24.77
N HIS A 5 -40.62 44.31 -24.46
CA HIS A 5 -39.60 45.26 -23.92
C HIS A 5 -39.85 45.86 -22.51
N LYS A 6 -38.81 46.09 -21.70
CA LYS A 6 -37.43 46.49 -22.03
C LYS A 6 -36.33 45.71 -21.30
N GLU A 7 -35.22 45.54 -22.01
CA GLU A 7 -33.89 45.32 -21.43
C GLU A 7 -33.29 46.67 -20.97
N SER A 8 -32.37 46.66 -20.00
CA SER A 8 -31.57 47.85 -19.66
C SER A 8 -30.15 47.49 -19.22
N ILE A 9 -29.28 47.31 -20.22
CA ILE A 9 -27.94 47.90 -20.32
C ILE A 9 -27.19 48.05 -18.98
N TRP A 10 -26.22 47.17 -18.72
CA TRP A 10 -25.08 47.47 -17.85
C TRP A 10 -23.80 47.51 -18.69
N THR A 11 -23.41 48.71 -19.08
CA THR A 11 -22.11 49.08 -19.64
C THR A 11 -21.64 50.37 -18.97
N SER A 12 -20.34 50.65 -19.00
CA SER A 12 -19.63 51.62 -18.13
C SER A 12 -19.43 51.07 -16.69
N SER A 13 -18.23 51.05 -16.11
CA SER A 13 -16.90 51.45 -16.61
C SER A 13 -15.85 50.42 -16.20
N MET A 14 -14.96 50.02 -17.11
CA MET A 14 -13.69 49.40 -16.73
C MET A 14 -12.69 50.50 -16.41
N GLU A 15 -12.72 50.99 -15.17
CA GLU A 15 -11.60 51.78 -14.65
C GLU A 15 -10.40 50.85 -14.44
N THR A 16 -9.26 51.19 -15.04
CA THR A 16 -8.02 50.43 -14.95
C THR A 16 -7.34 50.69 -13.61
N THR A 17 -7.84 50.06 -12.55
CA THR A 17 -7.18 50.07 -11.24
C THR A 17 -5.99 49.11 -11.23
N GLU A 18 -4.78 49.67 -11.23
CA GLU A 18 -3.56 48.97 -10.86
C GLU A 18 -3.63 48.51 -9.38
N ASP A 19 -2.76 47.60 -8.96
CA ASP A 19 -2.72 46.98 -7.61
C ASP A 19 -4.01 46.27 -7.14
N ARG A 20 -4.34 45.12 -7.78
CA ARG A 20 -5.07 44.05 -7.09
C ARG A 20 -4.17 43.41 -6.02
N SER A 21 -4.25 43.90 -4.78
CA SER A 21 -3.53 43.30 -3.64
C SER A 21 -4.00 41.86 -3.39
N ILE A 22 -3.19 40.86 -3.76
CA ILE A 22 -3.53 39.44 -3.61
C ILE A 22 -3.63 39.09 -2.11
N PRO A 23 -4.75 38.53 -1.62
CA PRO A 23 -4.85 38.06 -0.24
C PRO A 23 -3.80 36.96 0.02
N PRO A 24 -2.91 37.09 1.04
CA PRO A 24 -1.82 36.12 1.24
C PRO A 24 -2.35 34.72 1.59
N GLU A 25 -3.54 34.64 2.19
CA GLU A 25 -4.25 33.38 2.47
C GLU A 25 -4.66 32.63 1.18
N LEU A 26 -4.95 33.35 0.08
CA LEU A 26 -5.28 32.74 -1.21
C LEU A 26 -4.04 32.05 -1.80
N LEU A 27 -2.90 32.74 -1.90
CA LEU A 27 -1.66 32.14 -2.38
C LEU A 27 -1.20 30.96 -1.49
N LEU A 28 -1.34 31.07 -0.16
CA LEU A 28 -1.07 29.95 0.74
C LEU A 28 -2.00 28.76 0.51
N SER A 29 -3.29 28.99 0.27
CA SER A 29 -4.26 27.92 -0.01
C SER A 29 -4.10 27.31 -1.40
N LEU A 30 -3.65 28.07 -2.40
CA LEU A 30 -3.32 27.57 -3.74
C LEU A 30 -2.05 26.72 -3.72
N ARG A 31 -0.98 27.17 -3.04
CA ARG A 31 0.25 26.36 -2.81
C ARG A 31 -0.03 25.04 -2.06
N GLN A 32 -1.08 24.98 -1.26
CA GLN A 32 -1.52 23.76 -0.55
C GLN A 32 -2.37 22.82 -1.43
N HIS A 33 -2.87 23.26 -2.58
CA HIS A 33 -3.74 22.46 -3.45
C HIS A 33 -2.97 21.36 -4.18
N SER A 34 -3.49 20.12 -4.18
CA SER A 34 -2.79 18.93 -4.70
C SER A 34 -2.39 19.04 -6.18
N ILE A 35 -3.20 19.73 -6.98
CA ILE A 35 -2.94 19.98 -8.41
C ILE A 35 -1.75 20.92 -8.59
N PHE A 36 -1.64 21.95 -7.73
CA PHE A 36 -0.64 23.01 -7.86
C PHE A 36 0.69 22.71 -7.16
N GLN A 37 0.71 21.87 -6.12
CA GLN A 37 1.94 21.38 -5.49
C GLN A 37 2.91 20.75 -6.51
N ARG A 38 2.38 20.09 -7.56
CA ARG A 38 3.16 19.44 -8.62
C ARG A 38 3.64 20.41 -9.72
N ALA A 39 2.96 21.53 -9.91
CA ALA A 39 3.25 22.51 -10.98
C ALA A 39 4.46 23.40 -10.66
N ASN A 40 4.74 23.65 -9.37
CA ASN A 40 5.95 24.27 -8.83
C ASN A 40 6.42 25.57 -9.53
N ASN A 41 5.47 26.39 -10.02
CA ASN A 41 5.74 27.61 -10.78
C ASN A 41 5.04 28.81 -10.12
N GLU A 42 5.78 29.58 -9.32
CA GLU A 42 5.24 30.74 -8.60
C GLU A 42 4.71 31.82 -9.56
N SER A 43 5.35 32.05 -10.72
CA SER A 43 4.86 33.03 -11.71
C SER A 43 3.49 32.67 -12.32
N PHE A 44 3.13 31.38 -12.31
CA PHE A 44 1.79 30.92 -12.64
C PHE A 44 0.83 31.18 -11.49
N LEU A 45 1.21 30.84 -10.25
CA LEU A 45 0.35 31.00 -9.06
C LEU A 45 0.02 32.46 -8.76
N GLU A 46 0.96 33.38 -8.95
CA GLU A 46 0.75 34.82 -8.79
C GLU A 46 -0.27 35.36 -9.82
N LYS A 47 -0.10 35.03 -11.11
CA LYS A 47 -1.06 35.40 -12.17
C LYS A 47 -2.43 34.74 -11.98
N LEU A 48 -2.45 33.47 -11.62
CA LEU A 48 -3.67 32.71 -11.31
C LEU A 48 -4.44 33.39 -10.17
N ALA A 49 -3.75 33.79 -9.09
CA ALA A 49 -4.37 34.47 -7.96
C ALA A 49 -4.88 35.88 -8.32
N CYS A 50 -4.20 36.63 -9.20
CA CYS A 50 -4.70 37.90 -9.73
C CYS A 50 -6.01 37.76 -10.54
N CYS A 51 -6.19 36.63 -11.22
CA CYS A 51 -7.39 36.28 -11.98
C CYS A 51 -8.51 35.61 -11.15
N MET A 52 -8.31 35.40 -9.84
CA MET A 52 -9.27 34.67 -9.02
C MET A 52 -10.24 35.59 -8.27
N HIS A 53 -11.53 35.31 -8.42
CA HIS A 53 -12.63 36.04 -7.79
C HIS A 53 -13.09 35.29 -6.55
N LEU A 54 -12.85 35.84 -5.36
CA LEU A 54 -13.31 35.23 -4.10
C LEU A 54 -14.83 35.35 -3.97
N ARG A 55 -15.48 34.23 -3.63
CA ARG A 55 -16.92 34.15 -3.32
C ARG A 55 -17.12 33.44 -1.99
N THR A 56 -18.08 33.91 -1.20
CA THR A 56 -18.51 33.28 0.05
C THR A 56 -19.92 32.73 -0.14
N TYR A 57 -20.15 31.51 0.32
CA TYR A 57 -21.44 30.82 0.28
C TYR A 57 -21.82 30.34 1.68
N SER A 58 -23.10 30.43 2.01
CA SER A 58 -23.71 29.92 3.24
C SER A 58 -24.04 28.43 3.12
N PRO A 59 -24.23 27.68 4.22
CA PRO A 59 -24.73 26.32 4.15
C PRO A 59 -26.05 26.24 3.37
N ARG A 60 -26.16 25.26 2.49
CA ARG A 60 -27.24 25.02 1.50
C ARG A 60 -27.30 25.97 0.29
N ASP A 61 -26.39 26.93 0.15
CA ASP A 61 -26.28 27.71 -1.08
C ASP A 61 -25.85 26.80 -2.25
N VAL A 62 -26.52 26.95 -3.41
CA VAL A 62 -26.19 26.23 -4.65
C VAL A 62 -25.09 26.98 -5.40
N ILE A 63 -23.96 26.32 -5.65
CA ILE A 63 -22.77 26.89 -6.32
C ILE A 63 -22.75 26.50 -7.82
N ILE A 64 -23.28 25.33 -8.14
CA ILE A 64 -23.43 24.80 -9.51
C ILE A 64 -24.78 24.08 -9.59
N VAL A 65 -25.52 24.27 -10.68
CA VAL A 65 -26.69 23.45 -11.04
C VAL A 65 -26.31 22.57 -12.24
N GLU A 66 -26.72 21.29 -12.23
CA GLU A 66 -26.53 20.40 -13.38
C GLU A 66 -27.22 20.94 -14.66
N GLY A 67 -26.61 20.70 -15.82
CA GLY A 67 -27.17 21.12 -17.12
C GLY A 67 -26.96 22.59 -17.49
N GLU A 68 -26.56 23.45 -16.56
CA GLU A 68 -26.21 24.85 -16.88
C GLU A 68 -24.96 24.96 -17.79
N PRO A 69 -24.81 26.05 -18.57
CA PRO A 69 -23.56 26.36 -19.24
C PRO A 69 -22.45 26.69 -18.24
N ALA A 70 -21.28 26.07 -18.39
CA ALA A 70 -20.16 26.23 -17.47
C ALA A 70 -19.46 27.61 -17.65
N LYS A 71 -19.64 28.51 -16.68
CA LYS A 71 -19.10 29.89 -16.71
C LYS A 71 -17.77 30.08 -15.95
N ALA A 72 -17.49 29.23 -14.95
CA ALA A 72 -16.28 29.27 -14.12
C ALA A 72 -15.96 27.89 -13.51
N MET A 73 -14.71 27.69 -13.10
CA MET A 73 -14.27 26.60 -12.20
C MET A 73 -13.96 27.15 -10.80
N PHE A 74 -13.97 26.30 -9.77
CA PHE A 74 -13.89 26.72 -8.37
C PHE A 74 -12.86 25.92 -7.56
N PHE A 75 -12.19 26.61 -6.63
CA PHE A 75 -11.22 26.06 -5.70
C PHE A 75 -11.66 26.33 -4.26
N LEU A 76 -11.81 25.28 -3.45
CA LEU A 76 -12.41 25.37 -2.11
C LEU A 76 -11.35 25.71 -1.05
N LEU A 77 -11.34 26.98 -0.60
CA LEU A 77 -10.34 27.52 0.34
C LEU A 77 -10.72 27.27 1.80
N ARG A 78 -12.02 27.20 2.09
CA ARG A 78 -12.59 26.93 3.42
C ARG A 78 -13.99 26.34 3.26
N GLY A 79 -14.37 25.42 4.14
CA GLY A 79 -15.66 24.74 4.13
C GLY A 79 -15.62 23.37 3.44
N SER A 80 -16.81 22.88 3.11
CA SER A 80 -17.10 21.61 2.44
C SER A 80 -18.27 21.81 1.47
N VAL A 81 -18.24 21.14 0.32
CA VAL A 81 -19.34 21.16 -0.65
C VAL A 81 -19.75 19.73 -1.01
N ASP A 82 -21.04 19.49 -1.20
CA ASP A 82 -21.58 18.22 -1.65
C ASP A 82 -21.93 18.30 -3.15
N VAL A 83 -21.44 17.33 -3.89
CA VAL A 83 -21.79 17.10 -5.30
C VAL A 83 -23.01 16.20 -5.32
N CYS A 84 -24.09 16.61 -5.96
CA CYS A 84 -25.39 15.93 -5.92
C CYS A 84 -26.08 15.88 -7.29
N SER A 85 -27.13 15.07 -7.36
CA SER A 85 -28.07 14.98 -8.49
C SER A 85 -28.83 16.30 -8.69
N ALA A 86 -29.40 16.51 -9.87
CA ALA A 86 -30.26 17.66 -10.19
C ALA A 86 -31.50 17.79 -9.28
N ASP A 87 -31.95 16.68 -8.69
CA ASP A 87 -33.06 16.57 -7.72
C ASP A 87 -32.66 16.87 -6.25
N PHE A 88 -31.35 17.00 -5.96
CA PHE A 88 -30.76 17.10 -4.62
C PHE A 88 -30.96 15.87 -3.70
N GLU A 89 -31.65 14.81 -4.11
CA GLU A 89 -31.92 13.61 -3.29
C GLU A 89 -30.67 12.74 -3.10
N ARG A 90 -29.77 12.71 -4.09
CA ARG A 90 -28.57 11.86 -4.09
C ARG A 90 -27.30 12.70 -4.02
N ILE A 91 -26.53 12.56 -2.94
CA ILE A 91 -25.16 13.06 -2.84
C ILE A 91 -24.21 12.01 -3.44
N TYR A 92 -23.42 12.41 -4.43
CA TYR A 92 -22.42 11.57 -5.08
C TYR A 92 -21.06 11.61 -4.38
N ALA A 93 -20.68 12.78 -3.81
CA ALA A 93 -19.44 12.96 -3.06
C ALA A 93 -19.44 14.24 -2.21
N THR A 94 -18.83 14.21 -1.03
CA THR A 94 -18.50 15.41 -0.24
C THR A 94 -17.04 15.80 -0.49
N LEU A 95 -16.82 17.05 -0.89
CA LEU A 95 -15.50 17.62 -1.20
C LEU A 95 -14.99 18.52 -0.07
N PRO A 96 -13.85 18.20 0.57
CA PRO A 96 -13.27 19.01 1.65
C PRO A 96 -12.48 20.23 1.14
N LYS A 97 -12.07 21.11 2.07
CA LYS A 97 -11.07 22.17 1.80
C LYS A 97 -9.87 21.59 1.02
N GLY A 98 -9.44 22.29 -0.02
CA GLY A 98 -8.36 21.88 -0.90
C GLY A 98 -8.82 21.13 -2.15
N SER A 99 -10.12 20.91 -2.34
CA SER A 99 -10.68 20.39 -3.59
C SER A 99 -10.80 21.45 -4.69
N CYS A 100 -10.80 21.00 -5.95
CA CYS A 100 -11.25 21.75 -7.13
C CYS A 100 -12.54 21.12 -7.64
N PHE A 101 -13.48 21.92 -8.13
CA PHE A 101 -14.74 21.44 -8.73
C PHE A 101 -15.25 22.37 -9.85
N GLY A 102 -16.04 21.81 -10.77
CA GLY A 102 -16.60 22.52 -11.92
C GLY A 102 -15.67 22.67 -13.13
N GLU A 103 -14.48 22.07 -13.08
CA GLU A 103 -13.44 22.09 -14.12
C GLU A 103 -13.89 21.47 -15.45
N ILE A 104 -14.61 20.34 -15.40
CA ILE A 104 -14.96 19.51 -16.57
C ILE A 104 -15.70 20.33 -17.64
N GLY A 105 -16.74 21.06 -17.23
CA GLY A 105 -17.53 21.87 -18.16
C GLY A 105 -16.74 23.01 -18.83
N ILE A 106 -15.67 23.49 -18.19
CA ILE A 106 -14.79 24.54 -18.76
C ILE A 106 -13.77 23.92 -19.71
N LEU A 107 -13.08 22.86 -19.28
CA LEU A 107 -11.97 22.24 -20.03
C LEU A 107 -12.44 21.47 -21.28
N TYR A 108 -13.66 20.92 -21.24
CA TYR A 108 -14.28 20.17 -22.34
C TYR A 108 -15.46 20.93 -23.00
N SER A 109 -15.72 22.18 -22.61
CA SER A 109 -16.82 23.02 -23.15
C SER A 109 -18.20 22.35 -23.10
N MET A 110 -18.51 21.66 -22.00
CA MET A 110 -19.76 20.93 -21.78
C MET A 110 -20.65 21.61 -20.72
N PRO A 111 -21.97 21.33 -20.73
CA PRO A 111 -22.83 21.66 -19.60
C PRO A 111 -22.32 21.08 -18.27
N ARG A 112 -22.77 21.67 -17.16
CA ARG A 112 -22.46 21.18 -15.80
C ARG A 112 -22.91 19.73 -15.65
N THR A 113 -22.00 18.88 -15.18
CA THR A 113 -22.17 17.41 -15.15
C THR A 113 -22.87 16.87 -13.90
N ALA A 114 -22.97 17.69 -12.85
CA ALA A 114 -23.68 17.46 -11.58
C ALA A 114 -23.95 18.81 -10.89
N THR A 115 -24.85 18.82 -9.91
CA THR A 115 -25.14 19.96 -9.03
C THR A 115 -24.12 20.00 -7.88
N VAL A 116 -23.80 21.19 -7.34
CA VAL A 116 -22.91 21.36 -6.18
C VAL A 116 -23.49 22.37 -5.20
N ILE A 117 -23.62 21.97 -3.93
CA ILE A 117 -24.17 22.74 -2.81
C ILE A 117 -23.14 22.86 -1.68
N ALA A 118 -23.17 23.96 -0.93
CA ALA A 118 -22.31 24.15 0.24
C ALA A 118 -22.85 23.39 1.47
N SER A 119 -22.16 22.37 2.00
CA SER A 119 -22.56 21.72 3.26
C SER A 119 -22.31 22.62 4.47
N THR A 120 -21.26 23.43 4.40
CA THR A 120 -20.84 24.36 5.46
C THR A 120 -20.58 25.75 4.88
N LYS A 121 -20.30 26.77 5.71
CA LYS A 121 -19.98 28.11 5.21
C LYS A 121 -18.67 28.08 4.41
N CYS A 122 -18.79 28.22 3.09
CA CYS A 122 -17.70 28.06 2.15
C CYS A 122 -17.06 29.39 1.75
N ILE A 123 -15.75 29.36 1.50
CA ILE A 123 -15.03 30.41 0.77
C ILE A 123 -14.37 29.71 -0.42
N VAL A 124 -14.68 30.15 -1.63
CA VAL A 124 -14.11 29.60 -2.87
C VAL A 124 -13.42 30.71 -3.68
N ALA A 125 -12.35 30.36 -4.37
CA ALA A 125 -11.84 31.15 -5.48
C ALA A 125 -12.49 30.65 -6.78
N ALA A 126 -13.12 31.54 -7.53
CA ALA A 126 -13.68 31.27 -8.85
C ALA A 126 -12.73 31.80 -9.94
N LEU A 127 -12.55 31.02 -11.00
CA LEU A 127 -11.78 31.39 -12.20
C LEU A 127 -12.68 31.20 -13.42
N THR A 128 -12.89 32.24 -14.21
CA THR A 128 -13.87 32.22 -15.32
C THR A 128 -13.38 31.45 -16.54
N ALA A 129 -14.31 31.04 -17.41
CA ALA A 129 -13.99 30.36 -18.67
C ALA A 129 -13.09 31.20 -19.61
N GLU A 130 -13.11 32.53 -19.48
CA GLU A 130 -12.26 33.44 -20.25
C GLU A 130 -10.85 33.52 -19.67
N GLU A 131 -10.72 33.69 -18.36
CA GLU A 131 -9.43 33.66 -17.66
C GLU A 131 -8.72 32.30 -17.82
N VAL A 132 -9.47 31.18 -17.81
CA VAL A 132 -8.94 29.85 -18.11
C VAL A 132 -8.39 29.79 -19.54
N ARG A 133 -9.13 30.33 -20.52
CA ARG A 133 -8.75 30.29 -21.95
C ARG A 133 -7.54 31.17 -22.26
N THR A 134 -7.34 32.27 -21.54
CA THR A 134 -6.16 33.14 -21.70
C THR A 134 -4.94 32.64 -20.92
N LEU A 135 -5.15 32.05 -19.73
CA LEU A 135 -4.06 31.68 -18.84
C LEU A 135 -3.46 30.29 -19.13
N LEU A 136 -4.26 29.27 -19.41
CA LEU A 136 -3.75 27.89 -19.56
C LEU A 136 -2.80 27.69 -20.76
N PRO A 137 -3.03 28.28 -21.96
CA PRO A 137 -2.10 28.14 -23.09
C PRO A 137 -0.70 28.71 -22.84
N LEU A 138 -0.55 29.61 -21.86
CA LEU A 138 0.74 30.16 -21.43
C LEU A 138 1.52 29.19 -20.51
N TYR A 139 0.86 28.15 -19.99
CA TYR A 139 1.40 27.20 -19.01
C TYR A 139 0.97 25.75 -19.35
N PRO A 140 1.37 25.21 -20.52
CA PRO A 140 0.79 23.99 -21.11
C PRO A 140 0.98 22.71 -20.27
N GLU A 141 2.02 22.61 -19.43
CA GLU A 141 2.15 21.46 -18.51
C GLU A 141 1.07 21.48 -17.42
N VAL A 142 0.65 22.66 -16.95
CA VAL A 142 -0.45 22.78 -16.00
C VAL A 142 -1.79 22.50 -16.68
N GLU A 143 -1.94 22.89 -17.95
CA GLU A 143 -3.11 22.54 -18.75
C GLU A 143 -3.26 21.01 -18.89
N LYS A 144 -2.19 20.29 -19.26
CA LYS A 144 -2.20 18.82 -19.34
C LYS A 144 -2.62 18.18 -18.02
N MET A 145 -2.09 18.67 -16.90
CA MET A 145 -2.41 18.15 -15.56
C MET A 145 -3.88 18.37 -15.18
N LEU A 146 -4.42 19.58 -15.46
CA LEU A 146 -5.84 19.89 -15.24
C LEU A 146 -6.76 19.06 -16.14
N ARG A 147 -6.36 18.82 -17.40
CA ARG A 147 -7.10 17.94 -18.32
C ARG A 147 -7.12 16.49 -17.83
N PHE A 148 -5.98 15.93 -17.43
CA PHE A 148 -5.87 14.54 -16.95
C PHE A 148 -6.73 14.28 -15.69
N GLU A 149 -6.64 15.15 -14.67
CA GLU A 149 -7.49 15.06 -13.46
C GLU A 149 -8.99 15.15 -13.81
N ALA A 150 -9.35 16.02 -14.76
CA ALA A 150 -10.72 16.15 -15.23
C ALA A 150 -11.18 14.96 -16.11
N GLU A 151 -10.27 14.30 -16.85
CA GLU A 151 -10.50 13.08 -17.63
C GLU A 151 -10.80 11.87 -16.72
N GLU A 152 -10.03 11.68 -15.64
CA GLU A 152 -10.26 10.62 -14.66
C GLU A 152 -11.63 10.77 -13.98
N ARG A 153 -11.98 12.00 -13.57
CA ARG A 153 -13.29 12.35 -12.99
C ARG A 153 -14.43 12.21 -13.99
N LEU A 154 -14.21 12.56 -15.26
CA LEU A 154 -15.18 12.39 -16.33
C LEU A 154 -15.46 10.91 -16.60
N ALA A 155 -14.44 10.04 -16.54
CA ALA A 155 -14.61 8.59 -16.66
C ALA A 155 -15.45 8.02 -15.50
N LEU A 156 -15.25 8.49 -14.27
CA LEU A 156 -16.08 8.12 -13.11
C LEU A 156 -17.55 8.56 -13.28
N LEU A 157 -17.78 9.78 -13.79
CA LEU A 157 -19.13 10.30 -14.08
C LEU A 157 -19.82 9.56 -15.24
N PHE A 158 -19.09 9.08 -16.23
CA PHE A 158 -19.66 8.19 -17.25
C PHE A 158 -19.92 6.78 -16.68
N LYS A 159 -19.08 6.24 -15.80
CA LYS A 159 -19.33 4.95 -15.11
C LYS A 159 -20.60 5.03 -14.25
N SER A 160 -20.90 6.18 -13.62
CA SER A 160 -22.16 6.36 -12.88
C SER A 160 -23.37 6.64 -13.77
N LYS A 161 -23.27 7.50 -14.81
CA LYS A 161 -24.42 7.76 -15.71
C LYS A 161 -24.80 6.57 -16.60
N SER A 162 -23.86 5.65 -16.87
CA SER A 162 -24.15 4.36 -17.51
C SER A 162 -25.18 3.53 -16.74
N LEU A 163 -25.18 3.59 -15.40
CA LEU A 163 -26.12 2.85 -14.54
C LEU A 163 -27.57 3.36 -14.68
N ASN A 164 -27.78 4.63 -15.02
CA ASN A 164 -29.12 5.25 -15.09
C ASN A 164 -29.82 5.08 -16.45
N THR A 165 -29.19 4.49 -17.46
CA THR A 165 -29.73 4.49 -18.85
C THR A 165 -30.16 3.10 -19.34
N GLN A 166 -30.43 2.15 -18.44
CA GLN A 166 -30.86 0.78 -18.80
C GLN A 166 -32.26 0.37 -18.31
N GLU A 167 -33.15 1.33 -18.03
CA GLU A 167 -34.61 1.07 -18.09
C GLU A 167 -35.12 1.03 -19.54
N LYS A 168 -34.61 0.08 -20.34
CA LYS A 168 -35.30 -0.46 -21.51
C LYS A 168 -34.71 -1.80 -21.94
N ILE A 169 -35.59 -2.77 -22.11
CA ILE A 169 -35.25 -4.17 -22.41
C ILE A 169 -34.56 -4.24 -23.77
N SER A 170 -33.29 -4.65 -23.81
CA SER A 170 -32.59 -5.03 -25.03
C SER A 170 -31.56 -6.12 -24.74
N THR A 171 -31.78 -7.31 -25.30
CA THR A 171 -30.88 -8.46 -25.19
C THR A 171 -29.52 -8.20 -25.84
N LYS A 172 -28.43 -8.31 -25.09
CA LYS A 172 -27.06 -8.51 -25.60
C LYS A 172 -26.32 -9.56 -24.75
N PRO A 173 -25.40 -10.35 -25.34
CA PRO A 173 -24.80 -11.52 -24.69
C PRO A 173 -23.71 -11.18 -23.65
N LEU A 174 -23.30 -12.21 -22.89
CA LEU A 174 -22.43 -12.16 -21.70
C LEU A 174 -20.94 -11.83 -21.94
N THR A 175 -20.60 -11.13 -23.03
CA THR A 175 -19.21 -10.86 -23.43
C THR A 175 -18.96 -9.36 -23.59
N GLU A 176 -18.79 -8.67 -22.46
CA GLU A 176 -17.97 -7.46 -22.25
C GLU A 176 -18.23 -6.85 -20.86
N ARG A 177 -17.48 -7.31 -19.86
CA ARG A 177 -17.33 -6.67 -18.53
C ARG A 177 -15.86 -6.80 -18.12
N ASN A 178 -15.26 -5.74 -17.58
CA ASN A 178 -13.81 -5.67 -17.38
C ASN A 178 -13.31 -6.66 -16.31
N VAL A 179 -12.28 -7.46 -16.66
CA VAL A 179 -11.66 -8.51 -15.83
C VAL A 179 -11.18 -7.99 -14.45
N GLN A 180 -10.82 -6.71 -14.36
CA GLN A 180 -10.32 -6.09 -13.14
C GLN A 180 -11.41 -5.92 -12.05
N ASP A 181 -12.63 -5.50 -12.42
CA ASP A 181 -13.71 -5.26 -11.44
C ASP A 181 -14.09 -6.57 -10.71
N PHE A 182 -14.17 -7.70 -11.43
CA PHE A 182 -14.46 -9.01 -10.83
C PHE A 182 -13.38 -9.51 -9.89
N THR A 183 -12.12 -9.15 -10.14
CA THR A 183 -11.00 -9.55 -9.29
C THR A 183 -11.14 -8.93 -7.90
N SER A 184 -11.49 -7.64 -7.83
CA SER A 184 -11.78 -6.93 -6.57
C SER A 184 -13.01 -7.51 -5.86
N THR A 185 -14.12 -7.70 -6.57
CA THR A 185 -15.35 -8.28 -5.99
C THR A 185 -15.13 -9.67 -5.42
N ARG A 186 -14.38 -10.53 -6.13
CA ARG A 186 -14.02 -11.88 -5.65
C ARG A 186 -13.16 -11.84 -4.38
N HIS A 187 -12.15 -10.95 -4.30
CA HIS A 187 -11.34 -10.78 -3.09
C HIS A 187 -12.15 -10.25 -1.90
N LEU A 188 -13.18 -9.43 -2.13
CA LEU A 188 -14.09 -8.96 -1.06
C LEU A 188 -15.00 -10.08 -0.57
N LEU A 189 -15.61 -10.86 -1.48
CA LEU A 189 -16.40 -12.05 -1.11
C LEU A 189 -15.54 -13.10 -0.37
N GLN A 190 -14.25 -13.22 -0.72
CA GLN A 190 -13.30 -14.09 0.00
C GLN A 190 -12.95 -13.63 1.42
N LYS A 191 -13.26 -12.39 1.85
CA LYS A 191 -13.05 -11.98 3.25
C LYS A 191 -14.07 -12.63 4.19
N ILE A 192 -15.27 -12.93 3.68
CA ILE A 192 -16.41 -13.41 4.44
C ILE A 192 -16.11 -14.83 4.95
N PRO A 193 -16.06 -15.09 6.28
CA PRO A 193 -15.50 -16.32 6.86
C PRO A 193 -16.05 -17.63 6.29
N TYR A 194 -17.33 -17.62 5.90
CA TYR A 194 -18.04 -18.78 5.37
C TYR A 194 -17.83 -18.97 3.85
N LEU A 195 -17.40 -17.92 3.13
CA LEU A 195 -17.02 -17.96 1.72
C LEU A 195 -15.53 -18.26 1.49
N GLN A 196 -14.66 -18.02 2.48
CA GLN A 196 -13.21 -18.33 2.42
C GLN A 196 -12.91 -19.75 1.93
N ASN A 197 -13.75 -20.72 2.31
CA ASN A 197 -13.59 -22.15 2.00
C ASN A 197 -14.48 -22.63 0.84
N CYS A 198 -14.99 -21.73 -0.01
CA CYS A 198 -15.77 -22.09 -1.19
C CYS A 198 -14.86 -22.30 -2.44
N PRO A 199 -15.26 -23.17 -3.40
CA PRO A 199 -14.52 -23.33 -4.65
C PRO A 199 -14.36 -22.01 -5.42
N GLU A 200 -13.22 -21.83 -6.08
CA GLU A 200 -12.93 -20.61 -6.85
C GLU A 200 -13.99 -20.30 -7.92
N GLU A 201 -14.55 -21.34 -8.55
CA GLU A 201 -15.60 -21.20 -9.55
C GLU A 201 -16.90 -20.68 -8.92
N PHE A 202 -17.31 -21.19 -7.74
CA PHE A 202 -18.48 -20.68 -7.02
C PHE A 202 -18.32 -19.20 -6.67
N LEU A 203 -17.14 -18.81 -6.20
CA LEU A 203 -16.82 -17.41 -5.86
C LEU A 203 -16.81 -16.51 -7.11
N HIS A 204 -16.32 -17.00 -8.25
CA HIS A 204 -16.37 -16.27 -9.51
C HIS A 204 -17.79 -16.12 -10.06
N LEU A 205 -18.59 -17.19 -10.06
CA LEU A 205 -19.99 -17.16 -10.48
C LEU A 205 -20.84 -16.25 -9.57
N THR A 206 -20.53 -16.22 -8.27
CA THR A 206 -21.14 -15.29 -7.33
C THR A 206 -20.71 -13.85 -7.60
N SER A 207 -19.43 -13.58 -7.87
CA SER A 207 -18.94 -12.23 -8.19
C SER A 207 -19.48 -11.66 -9.51
N LEU A 208 -19.97 -12.51 -10.42
CA LEU A 208 -20.69 -12.11 -11.63
C LEU A 208 -22.14 -11.67 -11.38
N LYS A 209 -22.73 -12.07 -10.24
CA LYS A 209 -24.17 -11.96 -9.94
C LYS A 209 -24.53 -11.13 -8.69
N VAL A 210 -23.56 -10.60 -7.94
CA VAL A 210 -23.81 -9.66 -6.83
C VAL A 210 -24.01 -8.22 -7.29
N GLU A 211 -24.88 -7.49 -6.60
CA GLU A 211 -25.19 -6.08 -6.83
C GLU A 211 -24.83 -5.24 -5.59
N PRO A 212 -23.99 -4.19 -5.71
CA PRO A 212 -23.67 -3.34 -4.56
C PRO A 212 -24.85 -2.44 -4.17
N ARG A 213 -25.09 -2.26 -2.86
CA ARG A 213 -26.03 -1.30 -2.28
C ARG A 213 -25.40 -0.55 -1.11
N HIS A 214 -25.89 0.65 -0.86
CA HIS A 214 -25.44 1.53 0.22
C HIS A 214 -26.64 1.93 1.07
N TYR A 215 -26.45 2.03 2.39
CA TYR A 215 -27.47 2.43 3.36
C TYR A 215 -26.87 3.47 4.34
N ALA A 216 -27.66 4.46 4.71
CA ALA A 216 -27.30 5.49 5.68
C ALA A 216 -27.45 5.00 7.13
N PRO A 217 -26.79 5.64 8.11
CA PRO A 217 -27.00 5.31 9.53
C PRO A 217 -28.48 5.43 9.91
N ASN A 218 -28.99 4.42 10.63
CA ASN A 218 -30.38 4.21 11.03
C ASN A 218 -31.34 3.65 9.96
N ASP A 219 -30.93 3.48 8.70
CA ASP A 219 -31.77 2.86 7.67
C ASP A 219 -32.21 1.44 8.07
N LEU A 220 -33.47 1.11 7.83
CA LEU A 220 -34.03 -0.23 8.07
C LEU A 220 -33.90 -1.06 6.79
N ILE A 221 -32.97 -2.02 6.80
CA ILE A 221 -32.53 -2.78 5.62
C ILE A 221 -33.44 -3.98 5.38
N LEU A 222 -33.96 -4.58 6.45
CA LEU A 222 -34.92 -5.69 6.41
C LEU A 222 -36.00 -5.49 7.48
N HIS A 223 -37.26 -5.74 7.11
CA HIS A 223 -38.36 -5.91 8.05
C HIS A 223 -38.62 -7.39 8.32
N LYS A 224 -38.91 -7.74 9.58
CA LYS A 224 -39.37 -9.07 9.99
C LYS A 224 -40.72 -9.41 9.36
N GLY A 225 -40.92 -10.69 9.03
CA GLY A 225 -42.17 -11.21 8.47
C GLY A 225 -42.28 -11.09 6.94
N GLU A 226 -41.48 -10.24 6.30
CA GLU A 226 -41.46 -10.10 4.85
C GLU A 226 -40.92 -11.33 4.10
N GLN A 227 -41.30 -11.48 2.84
CA GLN A 227 -40.82 -12.57 1.98
C GLN A 227 -39.45 -12.26 1.38
N GLY A 228 -38.40 -12.68 2.08
CA GLY A 228 -37.01 -12.42 1.71
C GLY A 228 -36.55 -13.14 0.44
N LYS A 229 -36.28 -12.36 -0.62
CA LYS A 229 -35.74 -12.83 -1.90
C LYS A 229 -34.25 -12.51 -2.12
N GLU A 230 -33.57 -12.00 -1.10
CA GLU A 230 -32.21 -11.43 -1.22
C GLU A 230 -31.34 -11.79 0.00
N LEU A 231 -30.08 -12.10 -0.27
CA LEU A 231 -29.00 -12.35 0.69
C LEU A 231 -28.03 -11.16 0.69
N PHE A 232 -27.55 -10.75 1.85
CA PHE A 232 -26.73 -9.56 2.04
C PHE A 232 -25.37 -9.91 2.64
N PHE A 233 -24.32 -9.26 2.16
CA PHE A 233 -22.92 -9.44 2.54
C PHE A 233 -22.31 -8.08 2.89
N ILE A 234 -21.72 -7.93 4.07
CA ILE A 234 -21.24 -6.63 4.56
C ILE A 234 -19.81 -6.36 4.08
N ILE A 235 -19.63 -5.32 3.27
CA ILE A 235 -18.33 -4.88 2.73
C ILE A 235 -17.67 -3.89 3.69
N SER A 236 -18.43 -2.89 4.14
CA SER A 236 -18.01 -1.87 5.10
C SER A 236 -19.21 -1.39 5.93
N GLY A 237 -18.93 -0.85 7.12
CA GLY A 237 -19.96 -0.44 8.09
C GLY A 237 -20.42 -1.57 9.04
N THR A 238 -21.51 -1.28 9.77
CA THR A 238 -22.09 -2.12 10.82
C THR A 238 -23.62 -2.06 10.81
N VAL A 239 -24.26 -3.20 11.07
CA VAL A 239 -25.71 -3.35 11.24
C VAL A 239 -26.04 -4.01 12.57
N GLU A 240 -27.28 -3.84 13.02
CA GLU A 240 -27.82 -4.54 14.20
C GLU A 240 -29.11 -5.29 13.86
N VAL A 241 -29.25 -6.46 14.47
CA VAL A 241 -30.39 -7.37 14.32
C VAL A 241 -31.28 -7.21 15.54
N THR A 242 -32.57 -6.97 15.32
CA THR A 242 -33.53 -6.55 16.36
C THR A 242 -34.85 -7.31 16.25
N ASN A 243 -35.67 -7.23 17.31
CA ASN A 243 -37.10 -7.55 17.29
C ASN A 243 -37.47 -8.96 16.76
N ILE A 244 -37.00 -10.02 17.42
CA ILE A 244 -37.42 -11.40 17.11
C ILE A 244 -38.86 -11.69 17.57
N GLY A 245 -39.45 -10.81 18.38
CA GLY A 245 -40.89 -10.67 18.59
C GLY A 245 -41.52 -11.62 19.61
N THR A 246 -41.28 -11.31 20.87
CA THR A 246 -42.25 -11.42 21.98
C THR A 246 -42.35 -10.03 22.62
N ALA A 247 -43.40 -9.75 23.38
CA ALA A 247 -43.62 -8.42 23.95
C ALA A 247 -42.72 -8.14 25.17
N THR A 248 -41.48 -7.71 24.91
CA THR A 248 -40.58 -7.10 25.91
C THR A 248 -40.68 -5.56 25.86
N PRO A 249 -40.27 -4.82 26.92
CA PRO A 249 -40.69 -3.42 27.08
C PRO A 249 -39.95 -2.37 26.23
N ASP A 250 -38.76 -2.69 25.68
CA ASP A 250 -37.91 -1.75 24.95
C ASP A 250 -37.55 -2.25 23.52
N PRO A 251 -38.02 -1.57 22.45
CA PRO A 251 -37.74 -1.96 21.07
C PRO A 251 -36.31 -1.66 20.60
N LEU A 252 -35.44 -1.04 21.41
CA LEU A 252 -34.10 -0.60 21.02
C LEU A 252 -32.96 -1.53 21.43
N THR A 253 -33.22 -2.67 22.07
CA THR A 253 -32.16 -3.62 22.47
C THR A 253 -31.66 -4.46 21.28
N PRO A 254 -30.39 -4.32 20.85
CA PRO A 254 -29.84 -5.08 19.72
C PRO A 254 -29.50 -6.51 20.17
N ILE A 255 -30.03 -7.50 19.44
CA ILE A 255 -29.89 -8.93 19.78
C ILE A 255 -28.57 -9.49 19.23
N GLU A 256 -28.10 -8.91 18.13
CA GLU A 256 -26.81 -9.20 17.50
C GLU A 256 -26.33 -7.97 16.71
N ARG A 257 -25.01 -7.76 16.62
CA ARG A 257 -24.40 -6.75 15.76
C ARG A 257 -23.45 -7.43 14.80
N LEU A 258 -23.54 -7.06 13.52
CA LEU A 258 -22.79 -7.64 12.41
C LEU A 258 -21.96 -6.54 11.75
N ALA A 259 -20.75 -6.87 11.32
CA ALA A 259 -19.75 -5.94 10.83
C ALA A 259 -19.21 -6.34 9.44
N ALA A 260 -18.28 -5.55 8.90
CA ALA A 260 -17.60 -5.84 7.65
C ALA A 260 -16.97 -7.26 7.65
N GLY A 261 -17.43 -8.11 6.74
CA GLY A 261 -17.11 -9.55 6.69
C GLY A 261 -18.27 -10.48 7.05
N ASP A 262 -19.32 -10.00 7.70
CA ASP A 262 -20.51 -10.79 8.03
C ASP A 262 -21.55 -10.79 6.89
N TYR A 263 -22.64 -11.55 7.09
CA TYR A 263 -23.73 -11.72 6.13
C TYR A 263 -25.08 -11.89 6.85
N PHE A 264 -26.18 -11.56 6.18
CA PHE A 264 -27.52 -11.71 6.75
C PHE A 264 -28.62 -11.92 5.68
N GLY A 265 -29.79 -12.39 6.13
CA GLY A 265 -30.95 -12.67 5.27
C GLY A 265 -30.95 -14.08 4.64
N ASP A 266 -29.93 -14.88 4.94
CA ASP A 266 -29.73 -16.29 4.60
C ASP A 266 -30.96 -17.17 4.88
N ILE A 267 -31.56 -17.05 6.07
CA ILE A 267 -32.71 -17.84 6.54
C ILE A 267 -33.87 -17.82 5.54
N ALA A 268 -34.21 -16.66 4.97
CA ALA A 268 -35.34 -16.53 4.04
C ALA A 268 -35.00 -17.05 2.63
N VAL A 269 -33.74 -16.90 2.22
CA VAL A 269 -33.25 -17.40 0.93
C VAL A 269 -33.15 -18.93 0.94
N LEU A 270 -32.52 -19.51 1.96
CA LEU A 270 -32.19 -20.94 2.04
C LEU A 270 -33.32 -21.81 2.61
N LEU A 271 -34.06 -21.34 3.62
CA LEU A 271 -35.10 -22.14 4.28
C LEU A 271 -36.51 -21.81 3.77
N ASN A 272 -36.63 -20.87 2.83
CA ASN A 272 -37.90 -20.38 2.28
C ASN A 272 -38.89 -19.85 3.34
N ALA A 273 -38.35 -19.32 4.43
CA ALA A 273 -39.08 -18.67 5.51
C ALA A 273 -39.27 -17.16 5.24
N PRO A 274 -40.19 -16.48 5.93
CA PRO A 274 -40.15 -15.03 6.03
C PRO A 274 -38.87 -14.54 6.74
N ARG A 275 -38.54 -13.25 6.64
CA ARG A 275 -37.46 -12.61 7.41
C ARG A 275 -37.68 -12.84 8.91
N ALA A 276 -36.64 -13.34 9.59
CA ALA A 276 -36.75 -13.78 10.98
C ALA A 276 -36.65 -12.65 12.02
N ALA A 277 -36.05 -11.52 11.65
CA ALA A 277 -35.75 -10.37 12.50
C ALA A 277 -35.69 -9.09 11.64
N ASP A 278 -35.79 -7.93 12.29
CA ASP A 278 -35.50 -6.63 11.70
C ASP A 278 -33.97 -6.41 11.64
N VAL A 279 -33.45 -5.76 10.58
CA VAL A 279 -32.01 -5.47 10.44
C VAL A 279 -31.79 -4.01 10.06
N ARG A 280 -31.05 -3.27 10.89
CA ARG A 280 -30.90 -1.81 10.82
C ARG A 280 -29.44 -1.38 10.70
N ALA A 281 -29.15 -0.39 9.87
CA ALA A 281 -27.83 0.22 9.76
C ALA A 281 -27.47 1.01 11.04
N VAL A 282 -26.28 0.80 11.59
CA VAL A 282 -25.76 1.54 12.75
C VAL A 282 -24.79 2.64 12.31
N THR A 283 -24.00 2.36 11.27
CA THR A 283 -23.14 3.31 10.57
C THR A 283 -23.60 3.45 9.11
N ALA A 284 -22.86 4.17 8.26
CA ALA A 284 -23.08 4.05 6.82
C ALA A 284 -22.56 2.67 6.35
N VAL A 285 -23.38 1.91 5.64
CA VAL A 285 -23.11 0.49 5.33
C VAL A 285 -23.08 0.26 3.83
N GLU A 286 -22.03 -0.42 3.37
CA GLU A 286 -21.87 -0.88 2.00
C GLU A 286 -22.06 -2.41 1.96
N LEU A 287 -22.97 -2.88 1.12
CA LEU A 287 -23.37 -4.29 1.03
C LEU A 287 -23.23 -4.81 -0.41
N TYR A 288 -22.84 -6.07 -0.57
CA TYR A 288 -23.19 -6.84 -1.77
C TYR A 288 -24.52 -7.58 -1.52
N VAL A 289 -25.43 -7.49 -2.49
CA VAL A 289 -26.74 -8.15 -2.48
C VAL A 289 -26.78 -9.24 -3.55
N LEU A 290 -27.27 -10.42 -3.19
CA LEU A 290 -27.43 -11.55 -4.10
C LEU A 290 -28.89 -12.03 -4.09
N LYS A 291 -29.50 -12.08 -5.28
CA LYS A 291 -30.91 -12.49 -5.45
C LYS A 291 -31.06 -14.00 -5.30
N LYS A 292 -32.22 -14.43 -4.78
CA LYS A 292 -32.53 -15.84 -4.48
C LYS A 292 -32.48 -16.74 -5.72
N SER A 293 -32.99 -16.27 -6.86
CA SER A 293 -32.84 -16.93 -8.17
C SER A 293 -31.38 -17.18 -8.49
N ASP A 294 -30.59 -16.12 -8.44
CA ASP A 294 -29.19 -16.09 -8.85
C ASP A 294 -28.28 -16.91 -7.93
N PHE A 295 -28.57 -16.92 -6.63
CA PHE A 295 -27.93 -17.82 -5.68
C PHE A 295 -28.32 -19.30 -5.89
N ILE A 296 -29.60 -19.59 -6.19
CA ILE A 296 -30.06 -20.95 -6.51
C ILE A 296 -29.40 -21.47 -7.79
N ASP A 297 -29.33 -20.66 -8.86
CA ASP A 297 -28.62 -21.00 -10.09
C ASP A 297 -27.17 -21.41 -9.80
N VAL A 298 -26.43 -20.58 -9.06
CA VAL A 298 -25.00 -20.79 -8.80
C VAL A 298 -24.79 -21.98 -7.86
N ILE A 299 -25.58 -22.11 -6.78
CA ILE A 299 -25.39 -23.19 -5.80
C ILE A 299 -25.90 -24.55 -6.29
N SER A 300 -26.82 -24.59 -7.27
CA SER A 300 -27.26 -25.85 -7.92
C SER A 300 -26.10 -26.62 -8.55
N ARG A 301 -25.04 -25.92 -8.97
CA ARG A 301 -23.81 -26.49 -9.52
C ARG A 301 -22.88 -27.11 -8.47
N PHE A 302 -23.15 -26.91 -7.17
CA PHE A 302 -22.31 -27.38 -6.06
C PHE A 302 -23.15 -28.02 -4.94
N PRO A 303 -23.70 -29.25 -5.12
CA PRO A 303 -24.65 -29.86 -4.18
C PRO A 303 -24.15 -30.02 -2.74
N GLU A 304 -22.87 -30.32 -2.52
CA GLU A 304 -22.29 -30.41 -1.16
C GLU A 304 -22.23 -29.03 -0.48
N LEU A 305 -21.99 -27.98 -1.25
CA LEU A 305 -22.03 -26.60 -0.76
C LEU A 305 -23.46 -26.17 -0.45
N GLN A 306 -24.44 -26.62 -1.25
CA GLN A 306 -25.87 -26.42 -0.98
C GLN A 306 -26.31 -27.04 0.37
N LYS A 307 -25.87 -28.27 0.67
CA LYS A 307 -26.10 -28.89 1.99
C LYS A 307 -25.49 -28.05 3.12
N ARG A 308 -24.23 -27.62 2.95
CA ARG A 308 -23.51 -26.80 3.95
C ARG A 308 -24.22 -25.48 4.22
N PHE A 309 -24.61 -24.73 3.19
CA PHE A 309 -25.35 -23.48 3.36
C PHE A 309 -26.72 -23.68 4.03
N LYS A 310 -27.45 -24.75 3.69
CA LYS A 310 -28.73 -25.05 4.36
C LYS A 310 -28.54 -25.31 5.86
N ALA A 311 -27.57 -26.14 6.22
CA ALA A 311 -27.23 -26.43 7.62
C ALA A 311 -26.75 -25.18 8.39
N MET A 312 -26.01 -24.28 7.73
CA MET A 312 -25.64 -22.98 8.33
C MET A 312 -26.89 -22.13 8.60
N ALA A 313 -27.82 -21.97 7.65
CA ALA A 313 -29.04 -21.20 7.87
C ALA A 313 -29.99 -21.82 8.92
N GLU A 314 -30.02 -23.15 9.04
CA GLU A 314 -30.74 -23.86 10.13
C GLU A 314 -30.10 -23.55 11.49
N SER A 315 -28.76 -23.48 11.57
CA SER A 315 -28.01 -23.04 12.75
C SER A 315 -28.24 -21.56 13.08
N SER A 316 -28.19 -20.66 12.08
CA SER A 316 -28.52 -19.22 12.20
C SER A 316 -29.88 -19.05 12.87
N LEU A 317 -30.90 -19.74 12.36
CA LEU A 317 -32.27 -19.67 12.88
C LEU A 317 -32.41 -20.25 14.31
N CYS A 318 -31.61 -21.26 14.67
CA CYS A 318 -31.57 -21.82 16.01
C CYS A 318 -30.92 -20.86 17.01
N ASN A 319 -29.74 -20.33 16.67
CA ASN A 319 -28.98 -19.38 17.49
C ASN A 319 -29.79 -18.09 17.74
N LEU A 320 -30.40 -17.54 16.70
CA LEU A 320 -31.27 -16.36 16.75
C LEU A 320 -32.44 -16.56 17.75
N LYS A 321 -33.10 -17.73 17.72
CA LYS A 321 -34.16 -18.09 18.68
C LYS A 321 -33.63 -18.29 20.11
N LEU A 322 -32.45 -18.87 20.29
CA LEU A 322 -31.83 -19.06 21.60
C LEU A 322 -31.48 -17.71 22.24
N LYS A 323 -30.86 -16.79 21.51
CA LYS A 323 -30.56 -15.42 21.98
C LYS A 323 -31.82 -14.67 22.40
N ALA A 324 -32.88 -14.70 21.59
CA ALA A 324 -34.18 -14.13 21.96
C ALA A 324 -34.76 -14.75 23.25
N SER A 325 -34.64 -16.07 23.41
CA SER A 325 -35.14 -16.80 24.58
C SER A 325 -34.33 -16.55 25.85
N LEU A 326 -33.07 -16.13 25.73
CA LEU A 326 -32.22 -15.75 26.86
C LEU A 326 -32.52 -14.32 27.33
N LEU A 327 -32.69 -13.37 26.40
CA LEU A 327 -33.11 -12.00 26.70
C LEU A 327 -34.44 -11.99 27.49
N ASN A 328 -35.45 -12.74 27.00
CA ASN A 328 -36.74 -12.92 27.66
C ASN A 328 -36.69 -13.49 29.11
N LYS A 329 -35.56 -14.09 29.54
CA LYS A 329 -35.43 -14.64 30.90
C LYS A 329 -34.85 -13.65 31.90
N VAL A 330 -34.00 -12.72 31.45
CA VAL A 330 -33.38 -11.73 32.35
C VAL A 330 -34.45 -10.78 32.92
N ASP A 331 -35.48 -10.47 32.13
CA ASP A 331 -36.63 -9.64 32.54
C ASP A 331 -37.62 -10.37 33.47
N ALA A 332 -37.45 -11.67 33.74
CA ALA A 332 -38.44 -12.49 34.46
C ALA A 332 -38.08 -12.80 35.93
N ASP A 333 -36.79 -12.79 36.29
CA ASP A 333 -36.31 -13.23 37.61
C ASP A 333 -36.07 -12.06 38.61
N THR A 334 -36.75 -10.92 38.43
CA THR A 334 -36.53 -9.67 39.22
C THR A 334 -37.72 -9.22 40.08
N ASP A 335 -38.38 -10.15 40.80
CA ASP A 335 -39.39 -9.79 41.82
C ASP A 335 -39.32 -10.63 43.12
N ILE A 336 -38.57 -10.10 44.11
CA ILE A 336 -38.69 -10.21 45.59
C ILE A 336 -39.32 -11.49 46.21
N SER A 337 -38.50 -12.36 46.84
CA SER A 337 -38.50 -12.61 48.32
C SER A 337 -37.76 -13.88 48.83
N SER A 338 -36.90 -13.67 49.85
CA SER A 338 -36.47 -14.61 50.93
C SER A 338 -35.79 -15.99 50.65
N PRO A 339 -34.76 -16.38 51.45
CA PRO A 339 -34.17 -17.75 51.52
C PRO A 339 -35.05 -18.70 52.39
N PRO A 340 -34.83 -20.04 52.48
CA PRO A 340 -33.51 -20.70 52.45
C PRO A 340 -33.46 -22.17 51.93
N SER A 341 -32.37 -22.87 52.34
CA SER A 341 -32.21 -24.33 52.57
C SER A 341 -31.46 -25.16 51.52
N GLU A 342 -30.71 -26.13 52.04
CA GLU A 342 -29.77 -27.00 51.32
C GLU A 342 -30.40 -28.37 50.96
N SER A 343 -29.58 -29.23 50.34
CA SER A 343 -29.78 -30.67 50.15
C SER A 343 -30.75 -31.07 49.02
N SER A 344 -30.56 -32.20 48.32
CA SER A 344 -29.36 -33.04 48.12
C SER A 344 -29.62 -34.06 47.00
N LEU A 345 -28.59 -34.83 46.62
CA LEU A 345 -28.64 -36.03 45.76
C LEU A 345 -28.92 -35.78 44.26
N ALA A 346 -28.26 -36.47 43.33
CA ALA A 346 -27.00 -37.24 43.42
C ALA A 346 -26.33 -37.32 42.04
N ILE A 347 -25.01 -37.45 42.04
CA ILE A 347 -24.19 -37.76 40.85
C ILE A 347 -23.99 -39.30 40.76
N PRO A 348 -23.56 -39.87 39.62
CA PRO A 348 -22.11 -40.04 39.41
C PRO A 348 -21.62 -39.40 38.09
N VAL A 349 -20.45 -38.76 37.99
CA VAL A 349 -19.09 -39.08 38.50
C VAL A 349 -18.45 -40.26 37.79
N ASN A 350 -17.58 -39.95 36.83
CA ASN A 350 -16.11 -40.06 36.98
C ASN A 350 -15.42 -39.24 35.86
N THR A 351 -14.78 -38.08 36.11
CA THR A 351 -13.49 -37.78 36.81
C THR A 351 -12.29 -37.75 35.82
N SER A 352 -11.23 -36.95 35.99
CA SER A 352 -10.81 -35.97 37.05
C SER A 352 -9.74 -35.01 36.47
N ILE A 353 -9.77 -33.67 36.67
CA ILE A 353 -9.19 -32.86 37.80
C ILE A 353 -7.63 -32.76 37.70
N GLU A 354 -6.88 -31.68 38.03
CA GLU A 354 -7.04 -30.35 38.69
C GLU A 354 -6.13 -29.33 37.91
N ALA A 355 -6.24 -27.99 37.85
CA ALA A 355 -7.01 -26.91 38.50
C ALA A 355 -6.38 -26.19 39.74
N SER A 356 -6.08 -24.88 39.60
CA SER A 356 -5.96 -23.80 40.64
C SER A 356 -5.59 -22.49 39.90
N SER A 357 -6.33 -21.35 39.98
CA SER A 357 -6.62 -20.39 41.08
C SER A 357 -5.44 -19.45 41.41
N VAL A 358 -5.58 -18.15 41.76
CA VAL A 358 -6.55 -17.46 42.65
C VAL A 358 -6.90 -16.01 42.15
N CYS A 359 -7.94 -15.37 42.70
CA CYS A 359 -8.48 -14.04 42.33
C CYS A 359 -8.18 -12.90 43.34
N SER A 360 -8.29 -11.63 42.89
CA SER A 360 -8.86 -10.46 43.62
C SER A 360 -8.96 -9.25 42.64
N THR A 361 -10.11 -8.59 42.38
CA THR A 361 -10.96 -7.67 43.20
C THR A 361 -10.19 -6.42 43.66
N THR A 362 -10.66 -5.17 43.55
CA THR A 362 -11.99 -4.47 43.58
C THR A 362 -11.87 -3.18 42.70
N SER A 363 -12.82 -2.33 42.26
CA SER A 363 -14.27 -2.07 42.34
C SER A 363 -14.50 -0.64 41.77
N ASP A 364 -15.69 -0.29 41.26
CA ASP A 364 -15.99 1.01 40.60
C ASP A 364 -16.29 2.20 41.53
N GLN A 365 -16.21 3.44 41.01
CA GLN A 365 -17.28 4.46 41.11
C GLN A 365 -17.06 5.68 40.18
N ASP A 366 -18.12 6.49 39.98
CA ASP A 366 -18.36 7.33 38.78
C ASP A 366 -18.41 8.87 39.09
N PRO A 367 -19.24 9.78 38.50
CA PRO A 367 -18.71 11.04 37.93
C PRO A 367 -19.21 12.36 38.58
N THR A 368 -18.71 13.54 38.13
CA THR A 368 -19.51 14.74 37.66
C THR A 368 -18.87 16.17 37.78
N LEU A 369 -19.14 17.00 36.75
CA LEU A 369 -19.42 18.48 36.72
C LEU A 369 -18.36 19.62 36.91
N LEU A 370 -18.06 20.29 35.77
CA LEU A 370 -18.09 21.76 35.50
C LEU A 370 -16.90 22.75 35.80
N PRO A 371 -16.83 23.94 35.12
CA PRO A 371 -15.63 24.81 34.99
C PRO A 371 -15.75 26.19 35.71
N PRO A 372 -14.68 27.02 35.72
CA PRO A 372 -14.53 28.16 34.76
C PRO A 372 -13.04 28.38 34.34
N THR A 373 -12.49 29.44 33.70
CA THR A 373 -12.90 30.81 33.27
C THR A 373 -12.00 31.27 32.07
N ALA A 374 -12.16 32.49 31.50
CA ALA A 374 -11.21 33.08 30.53
C ALA A 374 -11.01 34.62 30.65
N ALA A 375 -9.74 35.08 30.64
CA ALA A 375 -9.18 36.45 30.51
C ALA A 375 -7.72 36.41 31.05
N ASN A 376 -6.70 37.20 30.72
CA ASN A 376 -6.33 38.22 29.70
C ASN A 376 -4.79 38.36 29.81
N ALA A 377 -3.96 38.89 28.89
CA ALA A 377 -4.00 39.11 27.44
C ALA A 377 -2.57 39.56 26.99
N LEU A 378 -2.23 39.40 25.70
CA LEU A 378 -1.14 40.10 24.97
C LEU A 378 0.33 40.01 25.48
N LYS A 379 1.17 39.33 24.67
CA LYS A 379 2.25 40.00 23.92
C LYS A 379 2.62 39.21 22.66
N LYS A 380 2.77 39.89 21.52
CA LYS A 380 3.35 39.32 20.29
C LYS A 380 4.89 39.28 20.42
N VAL A 381 5.49 38.14 20.09
CA VAL A 381 6.85 38.06 19.52
C VAL A 381 6.78 37.08 18.34
N GLU A 382 7.62 37.31 17.34
CA GLU A 382 7.44 36.79 15.98
C GLU A 382 8.57 35.85 15.55
N THR A 383 8.33 35.13 14.44
CA THR A 383 9.29 34.47 13.51
C THR A 383 9.32 32.93 13.43
N ARG A 384 9.54 32.48 12.18
CA ARG A 384 10.16 31.19 11.77
C ARG A 384 9.47 29.87 12.17
N ARG A 385 8.32 29.59 11.54
CA ARG A 385 7.99 28.18 11.22
C ARG A 385 9.04 27.60 10.27
N ARG A 386 9.51 26.38 10.56
CA ARG A 386 10.62 25.70 9.85
C ARG A 386 10.13 25.10 8.52
N ARG A 387 11.02 25.03 7.52
CA ARG A 387 10.77 24.35 6.24
C ARG A 387 10.83 22.83 6.45
N GLY A 388 9.93 22.08 5.82
CA GLY A 388 10.11 20.64 5.61
C GLY A 388 11.11 20.41 4.47
N SER A 389 12.15 19.63 4.71
CA SER A 389 13.20 19.36 3.72
C SER A 389 12.81 18.21 2.80
N VAL A 390 12.33 18.52 1.59
CA VAL A 390 12.27 17.53 0.50
C VAL A 390 13.70 17.27 0.00
N ALA A 391 14.10 16.00 -0.04
CA ALA A 391 15.34 15.61 -0.69
C ALA A 391 15.16 15.67 -2.22
N ILE A 392 16.08 16.37 -2.88
CA ILE A 392 16.18 16.45 -4.34
C ILE A 392 16.68 15.08 -4.87
N TRP A 393 16.26 14.68 -6.08
CA TRP A 393 17.10 14.08 -7.14
C TRP A 393 16.24 13.66 -8.34
N SER A 394 16.08 14.56 -9.31
CA SER A 394 15.64 14.28 -10.69
C SER A 394 15.98 15.50 -11.55
N ASP A 395 17.21 15.58 -12.09
CA ASP A 395 17.62 16.70 -12.95
C ASP A 395 17.18 16.44 -14.41
N PRO A 396 16.29 17.27 -15.01
CA PRO A 396 15.90 17.09 -16.41
C PRO A 396 17.02 17.35 -17.42
N GLY A 397 18.11 18.03 -17.02
CA GLY A 397 19.18 18.50 -17.90
C GLY A 397 19.92 17.38 -18.65
N LEU A 398 20.15 16.22 -18.02
CA LEU A 398 20.87 15.11 -18.67
C LEU A 398 20.05 14.42 -19.77
N VAL A 399 18.71 14.48 -19.73
CA VAL A 399 17.86 13.83 -20.74
C VAL A 399 17.86 14.63 -22.06
N ALA A 400 18.07 15.94 -22.00
CA ALA A 400 18.08 16.82 -23.18
C ALA A 400 19.29 16.60 -24.11
N LEU A 401 20.37 15.98 -23.62
CA LEU A 401 21.60 15.77 -24.38
C LEU A 401 21.58 14.49 -25.25
N ALA A 402 20.78 13.49 -24.88
CA ALA A 402 20.69 12.22 -25.60
C ALA A 402 19.92 12.29 -26.94
N ASN A 403 18.97 13.22 -27.07
CA ASN A 403 18.01 13.25 -28.20
C ASN A 403 18.43 14.16 -29.37
N LYS A 404 19.67 14.65 -29.43
CA LYS A 404 20.11 15.61 -30.47
C LYS A 404 20.61 14.96 -31.77
N ALA A 405 20.56 13.63 -31.90
CA ALA A 405 21.25 12.88 -32.95
C ALA A 405 20.34 11.99 -33.84
N MET A 406 19.10 12.43 -34.14
CA MET A 406 18.32 11.88 -35.27
C MET A 406 17.31 12.90 -35.81
N LYS A 407 17.38 13.18 -37.11
CA LYS A 407 16.30 13.82 -37.90
C LYS A 407 16.15 13.03 -39.20
N PRO A 408 14.93 12.63 -39.61
CA PRO A 408 14.71 12.02 -40.91
C PRO A 408 14.69 13.09 -42.01
N THR A 409 15.37 12.83 -43.12
CA THR A 409 15.12 13.51 -44.40
C THR A 409 14.06 12.73 -45.17
N LYS A 410 13.10 13.44 -45.76
CA LYS A 410 12.21 12.87 -46.78
C LYS A 410 12.99 12.61 -48.07
N ASP A 411 12.57 11.62 -48.84
CA ASP A 411 12.14 11.77 -50.24
C ASP A 411 11.42 10.47 -50.68
N GLU A 412 10.58 10.57 -51.71
CA GLU A 412 9.75 9.47 -52.25
C GLU A 412 10.15 9.12 -53.71
N PRO A 413 9.72 7.97 -54.27
CA PRO A 413 10.42 7.32 -55.38
C PRO A 413 9.95 7.72 -56.79
N GLU A 414 10.85 7.60 -57.77
CA GLU A 414 10.53 7.46 -59.20
C GLU A 414 11.17 6.19 -59.80
N GLU A 415 10.62 5.71 -60.92
CA GLU A 415 10.97 4.44 -61.54
C GLU A 415 11.97 4.54 -62.73
N SER A 416 12.73 3.45 -62.91
CA SER A 416 12.85 2.68 -64.17
C SER A 416 14.22 2.59 -64.89
N LYS A 417 14.40 1.40 -65.50
CA LYS A 417 15.23 1.05 -66.69
C LYS A 417 16.77 0.97 -66.56
N MET A 418 17.20 -0.24 -66.19
CA MET A 418 18.19 -1.10 -66.90
C MET A 418 19.46 -0.49 -67.53
N ARG A 419 20.62 -1.02 -67.12
CA ARG A 419 21.63 -1.59 -68.04
C ARG A 419 22.52 -2.62 -67.33
N GLU A 420 23.30 -3.37 -68.11
CA GLU A 420 23.83 -4.70 -67.74
C GLU A 420 25.14 -4.66 -66.93
N ALA A 421 25.48 -5.81 -66.33
CA ALA A 421 26.61 -5.97 -65.41
C ALA A 421 27.88 -6.55 -66.07
N PRO A 422 29.08 -6.20 -65.56
CA PRO A 422 30.27 -7.03 -65.67
C PRO A 422 30.33 -8.08 -64.55
N ILE A 423 30.95 -9.23 -64.83
CA ILE A 423 31.11 -10.35 -63.90
C ILE A 423 32.15 -10.02 -62.82
N VAL A 424 31.87 -10.35 -61.56
CA VAL A 424 32.83 -10.35 -60.44
C VAL A 424 32.97 -11.78 -59.89
N PRO A 425 34.18 -12.28 -59.56
CA PRO A 425 34.39 -13.72 -59.33
C PRO A 425 33.76 -14.25 -58.04
N THR A 426 33.24 -15.47 -58.11
CA THR A 426 32.93 -16.29 -56.93
C THR A 426 34.23 -16.66 -56.21
N LEU A 427 34.45 -16.09 -55.03
CA LEU A 427 35.49 -16.55 -54.11
C LEU A 427 35.11 -17.91 -53.49
N PRO A 428 36.10 -18.78 -53.18
CA PRO A 428 35.84 -20.19 -52.89
C PRO A 428 35.27 -20.44 -51.50
N VAL A 429 34.46 -21.49 -51.39
CA VAL A 429 34.09 -22.10 -50.10
C VAL A 429 35.35 -22.72 -49.48
N GLN A 430 35.95 -22.04 -48.49
CA GLN A 430 37.11 -22.55 -47.77
C GLN A 430 36.68 -23.51 -46.66
N THR A 431 36.98 -24.79 -46.86
CA THR A 431 36.86 -25.84 -45.85
C THR A 431 38.03 -25.79 -44.87
N GLY A 432 37.73 -25.70 -43.57
CA GLY A 432 38.71 -25.93 -42.50
C GLY A 432 39.53 -24.70 -42.09
N PHE A 433 39.11 -24.04 -41.01
CA PHE A 433 40.03 -23.24 -40.20
C PHE A 433 40.83 -24.18 -39.31
N GLU A 434 42.14 -24.30 -39.53
CA GLU A 434 43.04 -24.81 -38.50
C GLU A 434 43.07 -23.81 -37.33
N GLY A 435 42.87 -24.32 -36.11
CA GLY A 435 42.73 -23.46 -34.92
C GLY A 435 44.05 -22.84 -34.51
N ASP A 436 44.02 -21.54 -34.18
CA ASP A 436 45.18 -20.79 -33.69
C ASP A 436 45.81 -21.47 -32.46
N SER A 437 47.01 -22.01 -32.65
CA SER A 437 47.72 -22.82 -31.66
C SER A 437 48.17 -22.03 -30.43
N ARG A 438 48.04 -20.69 -30.42
CA ARG A 438 48.30 -19.84 -29.24
C ARG A 438 47.38 -20.16 -28.05
N LEU A 439 46.20 -20.72 -28.27
CA LEU A 439 45.33 -21.23 -27.19
C LEU A 439 45.71 -22.64 -26.69
N VAL A 440 46.74 -23.27 -27.25
CA VAL A 440 47.28 -24.57 -26.79
C VAL A 440 48.39 -24.38 -25.74
N SER A 441 49.11 -23.25 -25.76
CA SER A 441 50.18 -22.94 -24.81
C SER A 441 49.73 -22.25 -23.51
N PHE A 442 48.43 -21.94 -23.35
CA PHE A 442 47.89 -21.38 -22.10
C PHE A 442 47.56 -22.47 -21.08
N ASN A 443 48.00 -22.28 -19.83
CA ASN A 443 47.56 -23.09 -18.68
C ASN A 443 46.05 -22.90 -18.45
N GLU A 444 45.32 -24.00 -18.24
CA GLU A 444 43.89 -24.01 -17.96
C GLU A 444 43.54 -23.28 -16.65
N GLU A 445 44.44 -23.25 -15.66
CA GLU A 445 44.28 -22.46 -14.44
C GLU A 445 44.32 -20.96 -14.72
N ILE A 446 45.26 -20.51 -15.57
CA ILE A 446 45.38 -19.10 -15.97
C ILE A 446 44.17 -18.68 -16.82
N LEU A 447 43.69 -19.55 -17.72
CA LEU A 447 42.43 -19.32 -18.44
C LEU A 447 41.22 -19.26 -17.48
N GLY A 448 41.22 -20.06 -16.40
CA GLY A 448 40.18 -20.02 -15.38
C GLY A 448 40.16 -18.69 -14.62
N LEU A 449 41.34 -18.19 -14.22
CA LEU A 449 41.48 -16.86 -13.61
C LEU A 449 41.05 -15.73 -14.57
N ILE A 450 41.44 -15.81 -15.85
CA ILE A 450 41.01 -14.85 -16.87
C ILE A 450 39.49 -14.86 -17.03
N VAL A 451 38.86 -16.02 -17.23
CA VAL A 451 37.41 -16.14 -17.40
C VAL A 451 36.63 -15.69 -16.14
N ASN A 452 37.16 -15.95 -14.93
CA ASN A 452 36.56 -15.44 -13.69
C ASN A 452 36.75 -13.93 -13.44
N SER A 453 37.48 -13.23 -14.31
CA SER A 453 37.60 -11.75 -14.31
C SER A 453 36.82 -11.08 -15.44
N MET A 454 36.07 -11.86 -16.24
CA MET A 454 35.25 -11.38 -17.35
C MET A 454 33.79 -11.24 -16.94
N ASP A 455 33.07 -10.29 -17.55
CA ASP A 455 31.62 -10.23 -17.44
C ASP A 455 30.96 -11.31 -18.33
N ILE A 456 29.69 -11.63 -18.07
CA ILE A 456 28.99 -12.69 -18.79
C ILE A 456 28.93 -12.45 -20.32
N ALA A 457 28.90 -11.19 -20.78
CA ALA A 457 28.94 -10.89 -22.21
C ALA A 457 30.30 -11.18 -22.84
N THR A 458 31.41 -10.85 -22.16
CA THR A 458 32.76 -11.23 -22.61
C THR A 458 32.95 -12.75 -22.57
N ILE A 459 32.37 -13.46 -21.59
CA ILE A 459 32.38 -14.93 -21.53
C ILE A 459 31.58 -15.54 -22.71
N ILE A 460 30.39 -15.00 -23.03
CA ILE A 460 29.61 -15.39 -24.21
C ILE A 460 30.45 -15.18 -25.48
N GLN A 461 31.10 -14.02 -25.64
CA GLN A 461 31.96 -13.74 -26.79
C GLN A 461 33.16 -14.70 -26.86
N PHE A 462 33.84 -14.97 -25.74
CA PHE A 462 34.94 -15.94 -25.67
C PHE A 462 34.47 -17.35 -26.09
N SER A 463 33.27 -17.77 -25.67
CA SER A 463 32.65 -19.04 -26.12
C SER A 463 32.38 -19.09 -27.63
N ALA A 464 32.27 -17.94 -28.30
CA ALA A 464 32.10 -17.84 -29.74
C ALA A 464 33.43 -17.94 -30.51
N VAL A 465 34.55 -17.46 -29.93
CA VAL A 465 35.88 -17.38 -30.59
C VAL A 465 36.37 -18.73 -31.14
N SER A 466 36.23 -19.82 -30.39
CA SER A 466 36.64 -21.15 -30.86
C SER A 466 35.88 -22.28 -30.18
N LYS A 467 35.91 -23.47 -30.80
CA LYS A 467 35.41 -24.69 -30.16
C LYS A 467 36.15 -24.98 -28.84
N LYS A 468 37.49 -24.77 -28.77
CA LYS A 468 38.25 -24.99 -27.53
C LYS A 468 37.82 -24.05 -26.41
N CYS A 469 37.55 -22.77 -26.70
CA CYS A 469 37.03 -21.81 -25.72
C CYS A 469 35.66 -22.23 -25.18
N ARG A 470 34.79 -22.78 -26.04
CA ARG A 470 33.47 -23.29 -25.65
C ARG A 470 33.54 -24.59 -24.84
N ASP A 471 34.35 -25.55 -25.30
CA ASP A 471 34.62 -26.79 -24.56
C ASP A 471 35.23 -26.48 -23.18
N PHE A 472 36.12 -25.48 -23.09
CA PHE A 472 36.67 -25.00 -21.81
C PHE A 472 35.59 -24.42 -20.89
N ILE A 473 34.76 -23.49 -21.37
CA ILE A 473 33.69 -22.90 -20.55
C ILE A 473 32.71 -23.97 -20.04
N LEU A 474 32.29 -24.88 -20.93
CA LEU A 474 31.27 -25.87 -20.57
C LEU A 474 31.81 -26.95 -19.60
N ARG A 475 33.08 -27.34 -19.74
CA ARG A 475 33.69 -28.43 -18.94
C ARG A 475 34.34 -27.98 -17.63
N ASN A 476 34.84 -26.75 -17.53
CA ASN A 476 35.54 -26.27 -16.35
C ASN A 476 34.52 -25.93 -15.23
N ASP A 477 34.58 -26.66 -14.13
CA ASP A 477 33.72 -26.51 -12.96
C ASP A 477 34.12 -25.34 -12.05
N LYS A 478 35.37 -24.87 -12.14
CA LYS A 478 35.94 -23.82 -11.26
C LYS A 478 35.65 -22.38 -11.69
N ILE A 479 34.83 -22.19 -12.72
CA ILE A 479 34.53 -20.88 -13.32
C ILE A 479 33.04 -20.53 -13.21
N MET A 480 32.69 -19.25 -13.33
CA MET A 480 31.30 -18.77 -13.34
C MET A 480 30.49 -19.14 -12.08
N HIS A 481 31.14 -19.21 -10.92
CA HIS A 481 30.46 -19.39 -9.63
C HIS A 481 29.53 -18.22 -9.29
N SER A 482 29.89 -17.01 -9.70
CA SER A 482 29.08 -15.80 -9.57
C SER A 482 28.74 -15.27 -10.96
N VAL A 483 27.47 -14.96 -11.21
CA VAL A 483 26.96 -14.54 -12.52
C VAL A 483 26.06 -13.32 -12.36
N ASP A 484 26.49 -12.18 -12.89
CA ASP A 484 25.69 -10.96 -12.93
C ASP A 484 25.02 -10.77 -14.30
N LEU A 485 23.69 -10.77 -14.30
CA LEU A 485 22.83 -10.53 -15.46
C LEU A 485 22.12 -9.16 -15.38
N SER A 486 22.28 -8.41 -14.29
CA SER A 486 21.55 -7.16 -14.02
C SER A 486 21.83 -6.07 -15.06
N HIS A 487 23.06 -6.01 -15.57
CA HIS A 487 23.47 -5.14 -16.67
C HIS A 487 22.72 -5.42 -17.99
N PHE A 488 22.15 -6.62 -18.14
CA PHE A 488 21.45 -7.11 -19.33
C PHE A 488 19.93 -7.14 -19.16
N ASN A 489 19.39 -6.42 -18.16
CA ASN A 489 17.98 -6.39 -17.75
C ASN A 489 16.91 -6.23 -18.86
N LYS A 490 17.23 -5.60 -20.00
CA LYS A 490 16.34 -5.46 -21.18
C LYS A 490 16.36 -6.65 -22.14
N HIS A 491 17.36 -7.51 -22.02
CA HIS A 491 17.60 -8.66 -22.90
C HIS A 491 17.36 -10.00 -22.17
N VAL A 492 17.55 -10.03 -20.85
CA VAL A 492 17.13 -11.15 -19.98
C VAL A 492 15.60 -11.27 -20.03
N THR A 493 15.16 -12.26 -20.80
CA THR A 493 13.78 -12.53 -21.20
C THR A 493 13.62 -14.04 -21.32
N ASP A 494 12.38 -14.52 -21.33
CA ASP A 494 12.06 -15.95 -21.44
C ASP A 494 12.66 -16.60 -22.71
N SER A 495 12.86 -15.84 -23.79
CA SER A 495 13.55 -16.30 -25.00
C SER A 495 15.08 -16.43 -24.85
N ALA A 496 15.70 -15.68 -23.95
CA ALA A 496 17.14 -15.70 -23.71
C ALA A 496 17.54 -16.72 -22.62
N ALA A 497 16.65 -16.96 -21.65
CA ALA A 497 16.92 -17.80 -20.48
C ALA A 497 17.46 -19.21 -20.82
N PRO A 498 16.93 -19.97 -21.81
CA PRO A 498 17.49 -21.28 -22.17
C PRO A 498 18.93 -21.23 -22.69
N SER A 499 19.30 -20.18 -23.44
CA SER A 499 20.67 -20.00 -23.95
C SER A 499 21.65 -19.59 -22.85
N ILE A 500 21.18 -18.79 -21.89
CA ILE A 500 21.96 -18.40 -20.69
C ILE A 500 22.18 -19.65 -19.81
N ALA A 501 21.12 -20.40 -19.51
CA ALA A 501 21.16 -21.62 -18.71
C ALA A 501 22.13 -22.67 -19.28
N ALA A 502 22.10 -22.88 -20.60
CA ALA A 502 22.97 -23.83 -21.30
C ALA A 502 24.46 -23.45 -21.26
N LEU A 503 24.80 -22.18 -21.07
CA LEU A 503 26.19 -21.72 -20.91
C LEU A 503 26.69 -21.92 -19.47
N ILE A 504 25.92 -21.44 -18.50
CA ILE A 504 26.35 -21.40 -17.08
C ILE A 504 26.18 -22.75 -16.39
N GLY A 505 25.10 -23.49 -16.65
CA GLY A 505 24.84 -24.81 -16.08
C GLY A 505 24.70 -24.81 -14.55
N ASN A 506 25.09 -25.93 -13.92
CA ASN A 506 24.89 -26.19 -12.49
C ASN A 506 26.02 -25.68 -11.57
N ARG A 507 27.03 -24.96 -12.10
CA ARG A 507 28.20 -24.50 -11.33
C ARG A 507 28.00 -23.15 -10.63
N VAL A 508 26.88 -22.47 -10.92
CA VAL A 508 26.52 -21.16 -10.34
C VAL A 508 26.12 -21.32 -8.88
N ARG A 509 26.75 -20.51 -8.02
CA ARG A 509 26.44 -20.34 -6.58
C ARG A 509 25.75 -19.00 -6.32
N GLU A 510 26.13 -17.95 -7.03
CA GLU A 510 25.55 -16.62 -6.91
C GLU A 510 24.97 -16.16 -8.26
N LEU A 511 23.71 -15.72 -8.27
CA LEU A 511 23.04 -15.23 -9.47
C LEU A 511 22.36 -13.88 -9.22
N ASN A 512 22.87 -12.81 -9.85
CA ASN A 512 22.25 -11.50 -9.83
C ASN A 512 21.35 -11.31 -11.07
N LEU A 513 20.04 -11.31 -10.86
CA LEU A 513 18.99 -11.01 -11.84
C LEU A 513 18.34 -9.65 -11.59
N SER A 514 18.89 -8.81 -10.71
CA SER A 514 18.27 -7.54 -10.34
C SER A 514 17.94 -6.68 -11.56
N GLN A 515 16.80 -5.99 -11.46
CA GLN A 515 16.21 -5.16 -12.50
C GLN A 515 15.80 -5.91 -13.79
N CYS A 516 15.86 -7.25 -13.87
CA CYS A 516 15.38 -8.00 -15.05
C CYS A 516 13.83 -7.97 -15.15
N PHE A 517 13.27 -6.82 -15.53
CA PHE A 517 11.84 -6.52 -15.48
C PHE A 517 10.96 -7.46 -16.35
N TYR A 518 11.56 -8.14 -17.32
CA TYR A 518 10.87 -8.88 -18.39
C TYR A 518 10.94 -10.40 -18.29
N ILE A 519 11.64 -10.97 -17.29
CA ILE A 519 11.65 -12.42 -17.06
C ILE A 519 10.39 -12.84 -16.30
N THR A 520 9.66 -13.84 -16.83
CA THR A 520 8.45 -14.40 -16.20
C THR A 520 8.76 -15.69 -15.44
N ASP A 521 7.76 -16.24 -14.75
CA ASP A 521 7.86 -17.52 -14.04
C ASP A 521 8.40 -18.66 -14.95
N GLU A 522 8.07 -18.67 -16.25
CA GLU A 522 8.50 -19.71 -17.19
C GLU A 522 9.95 -19.49 -17.66
N GLY A 523 10.34 -18.24 -17.97
CA GLY A 523 11.73 -17.90 -18.29
C GLY A 523 12.66 -18.18 -17.11
N PHE A 524 12.25 -17.72 -15.92
CA PHE A 524 12.94 -17.98 -14.66
C PHE A 524 13.08 -19.48 -14.39
N LYS A 525 12.02 -20.27 -14.66
CA LYS A 525 12.10 -21.74 -14.58
C LYS A 525 13.23 -22.29 -15.45
N THR A 526 13.24 -21.99 -16.76
CA THR A 526 14.27 -22.52 -17.66
C THR A 526 15.69 -22.11 -17.28
N LEU A 527 15.84 -21.01 -16.54
CA LEU A 527 17.11 -20.55 -16.01
C LEU A 527 17.56 -21.35 -14.78
N ILE A 528 16.70 -21.51 -13.76
CA ILE A 528 17.10 -22.12 -12.49
C ILE A 528 16.98 -23.65 -12.45
N GLU A 529 16.30 -24.30 -13.39
CA GLU A 529 15.99 -25.75 -13.37
C GLU A 529 17.20 -26.69 -13.18
N ASN A 530 18.43 -26.21 -13.45
CA ASN A 530 19.69 -26.95 -13.27
C ASN A 530 20.60 -26.40 -12.14
N MET A 531 20.20 -25.33 -11.43
CA MET A 531 21.02 -24.60 -10.45
C MET A 531 20.93 -25.17 -9.03
N THR A 532 21.24 -26.46 -8.86
CA THR A 532 21.11 -27.15 -7.56
C THR A 532 22.05 -26.64 -6.47
N ASN A 533 23.14 -25.97 -6.86
CA ASN A 533 24.21 -25.50 -5.98
C ASN A 533 24.10 -23.99 -5.69
N LEU A 534 22.93 -23.38 -5.91
CA LEU A 534 22.73 -21.94 -5.75
C LEU A 534 22.63 -21.57 -4.27
N GLU A 535 23.60 -20.77 -3.82
CA GLU A 535 23.78 -20.29 -2.44
C GLU A 535 23.22 -18.87 -2.24
N SER A 536 23.15 -18.07 -3.32
CA SER A 536 22.73 -16.66 -3.30
C SER A 536 21.98 -16.27 -4.57
N ILE A 537 20.86 -15.55 -4.44
CA ILE A 537 20.12 -15.00 -5.59
C ILE A 537 19.53 -13.61 -5.31
N ASP A 538 19.76 -12.68 -6.25
CA ASP A 538 19.15 -11.35 -6.24
C ASP A 538 18.09 -11.28 -7.34
N LEU A 539 16.82 -11.15 -6.96
CA LEU A 539 15.65 -10.97 -7.82
C LEU A 539 15.06 -9.55 -7.71
N ASN A 540 15.77 -8.60 -7.10
CA ASN A 540 15.31 -7.24 -6.87
C ASN A 540 14.71 -6.62 -8.13
N SER A 541 13.47 -6.15 -8.04
CA SER A 541 12.71 -5.51 -9.13
C SER A 541 12.39 -6.40 -10.33
N CYS A 542 12.43 -7.74 -10.19
CA CYS A 542 11.89 -8.68 -11.18
C CYS A 542 10.35 -8.68 -11.17
N TRP A 543 9.74 -7.58 -11.62
CA TRP A 543 8.30 -7.26 -11.44
C TRP A 543 7.31 -8.28 -12.02
N LEU A 544 7.75 -9.16 -12.93
CA LEU A 544 6.87 -10.16 -13.54
C LEU A 544 6.81 -11.49 -12.79
N LEU A 545 7.78 -11.82 -11.92
CA LEU A 545 7.81 -13.06 -11.15
C LEU A 545 6.69 -13.12 -10.11
N THR A 546 6.17 -14.32 -9.83
CA THR A 546 5.07 -14.56 -8.88
C THR A 546 5.44 -15.57 -7.79
N ASP A 547 4.49 -15.86 -6.91
CA ASP A 547 4.57 -16.92 -5.89
C ASP A 547 4.91 -18.31 -6.47
N LYS A 548 4.68 -18.52 -7.79
CA LYS A 548 5.17 -19.72 -8.50
C LYS A 548 6.69 -19.82 -8.54
N SER A 549 7.38 -18.72 -8.82
CA SER A 549 8.85 -18.69 -8.91
C SER A 549 9.49 -19.03 -7.57
N LEU A 550 8.91 -18.56 -6.47
CA LEU A 550 9.32 -18.95 -5.11
C LEU A 550 9.10 -20.44 -4.83
N THR A 551 7.93 -20.97 -5.23
CA THR A 551 7.63 -22.41 -5.12
C THR A 551 8.65 -23.27 -5.87
N LEU A 552 9.12 -22.81 -7.04
CA LEU A 552 10.17 -23.49 -7.81
C LEU A 552 11.55 -23.33 -7.16
N LEU A 553 11.89 -22.13 -6.68
CA LEU A 553 13.16 -21.84 -6.00
C LEU A 553 13.37 -22.80 -4.80
N ALA A 554 12.32 -23.08 -4.03
CA ALA A 554 12.34 -24.02 -2.90
C ALA A 554 12.33 -25.51 -3.32
N ALA A 555 11.97 -25.82 -4.57
CA ALA A 555 12.05 -27.17 -5.13
C ALA A 555 13.44 -27.47 -5.74
N THR A 556 14.13 -26.46 -6.29
CA THR A 556 15.35 -26.64 -7.10
C THR A 556 16.65 -26.24 -6.41
N CYS A 557 16.64 -25.24 -5.52
CA CYS A 557 17.86 -24.65 -4.95
C CYS A 557 17.90 -24.79 -3.40
N PRO A 558 18.09 -26.00 -2.85
CA PRO A 558 17.93 -26.26 -1.41
C PRO A 558 19.01 -25.66 -0.50
N HIS A 559 20.13 -25.20 -1.06
CA HIS A 559 21.28 -24.63 -0.34
C HIS A 559 21.26 -23.10 -0.30
N LEU A 560 20.10 -22.48 -0.49
CA LEU A 560 20.00 -21.02 -0.58
C LEU A 560 20.22 -20.36 0.79
N THR A 561 21.32 -19.62 0.91
CA THR A 561 21.72 -18.88 2.12
C THR A 561 21.34 -17.40 2.06
N LYS A 562 21.19 -16.83 0.85
CA LYS A 562 20.86 -15.42 0.60
C LYS A 562 19.78 -15.25 -0.47
N LEU A 563 18.81 -14.37 -0.21
CA LEU A 563 17.71 -14.09 -1.12
C LEU A 563 17.26 -12.61 -1.07
N ASP A 564 17.32 -11.91 -2.20
CA ASP A 564 16.68 -10.59 -2.35
C ASP A 564 15.45 -10.66 -3.27
N LEU A 565 14.29 -10.26 -2.74
CA LEU A 565 12.99 -10.16 -3.41
C LEU A 565 12.48 -8.70 -3.47
N SER A 566 13.35 -7.71 -3.29
CA SER A 566 12.97 -6.31 -3.15
C SER A 566 12.14 -5.84 -4.35
N ASN A 567 11.07 -5.08 -4.11
CA ASN A 567 10.21 -4.50 -5.15
C ASN A 567 9.60 -5.57 -6.11
N CYS A 568 9.55 -6.85 -5.72
CA CYS A 568 8.84 -7.91 -6.46
C CYS A 568 7.32 -7.83 -6.22
N ARG A 569 6.70 -6.78 -6.77
CA ARG A 569 5.31 -6.32 -6.55
C ARG A 569 4.20 -7.37 -6.64
N LYS A 570 4.44 -8.52 -7.26
CA LYS A 570 3.44 -9.60 -7.39
C LYS A 570 3.52 -10.64 -6.26
N ILE A 571 4.68 -10.82 -5.62
CA ILE A 571 4.89 -11.79 -4.54
C ILE A 571 4.02 -11.46 -3.33
N SER A 572 3.45 -12.47 -2.67
CA SER A 572 2.56 -12.36 -1.50
C SER A 572 3.00 -13.25 -0.34
N ASP A 573 2.30 -13.16 0.80
CA ASP A 573 2.50 -14.05 1.95
C ASP A 573 2.47 -15.54 1.52
N VAL A 574 1.59 -15.90 0.58
CA VAL A 574 1.46 -17.27 0.04
C VAL A 574 2.73 -17.74 -0.69
N GLY A 575 3.47 -16.82 -1.31
CA GLY A 575 4.75 -17.12 -1.93
C GLY A 575 5.84 -17.41 -0.90
N ILE A 576 5.90 -16.61 0.18
CA ILE A 576 6.85 -16.81 1.28
C ILE A 576 6.53 -18.11 2.04
N PHE A 577 5.26 -18.46 2.23
CA PHE A 577 4.89 -19.72 2.87
C PHE A 577 5.33 -20.94 2.04
N LYS A 578 5.11 -20.91 0.72
CA LYS A 578 5.57 -21.98 -0.19
C LYS A 578 7.09 -22.04 -0.37
N LEU A 579 7.81 -20.98 -0.01
CA LEU A 579 9.26 -20.93 -0.02
C LEU A 579 9.87 -21.62 1.22
N LEU A 580 9.15 -21.65 2.34
CA LEU A 580 9.66 -22.04 3.66
C LEU A 580 8.97 -23.28 4.27
N ASP A 581 7.81 -23.71 3.74
CA ASP A 581 7.08 -24.88 4.22
C ASP A 581 7.84 -26.20 3.95
N GLU A 582 8.46 -26.73 5.01
CA GLU A 582 9.15 -28.04 5.08
C GLU A 582 8.27 -29.25 4.71
N LYS A 583 6.93 -29.11 4.68
CA LYS A 583 6.01 -30.23 4.38
C LYS A 583 5.66 -30.29 2.90
N ALA A 584 5.77 -29.17 2.18
CA ALA A 584 5.52 -29.07 0.74
C ALA A 584 6.81 -28.92 -0.10
N THR A 585 7.88 -28.41 0.51
CA THR A 585 9.20 -28.17 -0.11
C THR A 585 10.31 -28.64 0.84
N ARG A 586 11.58 -28.47 0.45
CA ARG A 586 12.70 -28.75 1.37
C ARG A 586 12.94 -27.61 2.39
N GLY A 587 12.23 -26.48 2.25
CA GLY A 587 12.57 -25.23 2.93
C GLY A 587 13.99 -24.76 2.61
N TYR A 588 14.49 -23.80 3.39
CA TYR A 588 15.89 -23.39 3.40
C TYR A 588 16.45 -23.46 4.82
N PRO A 589 17.03 -24.59 5.25
CA PRO A 589 17.60 -24.74 6.59
C PRO A 589 18.87 -23.88 6.81
N GLU A 590 19.36 -23.21 5.77
CA GLU A 590 20.58 -22.40 5.76
C GLU A 590 20.30 -20.93 5.37
N LEU A 591 19.04 -20.50 5.20
CA LEU A 591 18.70 -19.12 4.84
C LEU A 591 19.07 -18.15 5.96
N SER A 592 20.03 -17.28 5.68
CA SER A 592 20.64 -16.34 6.63
C SER A 592 20.38 -14.89 6.28
N GLU A 593 20.35 -14.51 5.00
CA GLU A 593 20.09 -13.14 4.56
C GLU A 593 18.84 -13.08 3.68
N LEU A 594 17.82 -12.35 4.12
CA LEU A 594 16.55 -12.20 3.41
C LEU A 594 16.16 -10.72 3.26
N SER A 595 15.91 -10.29 2.02
CA SER A 595 15.42 -8.95 1.71
C SER A 595 14.07 -9.01 1.01
N LEU A 596 13.07 -8.41 1.64
CA LEU A 596 11.66 -8.34 1.21
C LEU A 596 11.23 -6.90 0.95
N SER A 597 12.19 -5.98 0.80
CA SER A 597 11.98 -4.53 0.76
C SER A 597 10.92 -4.12 -0.27
N TYR A 598 10.06 -3.17 0.03
CA TYR A 598 9.01 -2.65 -0.87
C TYR A 598 7.94 -3.69 -1.31
N CYS A 599 7.89 -4.90 -0.75
CA CYS A 599 6.89 -5.91 -1.09
C CYS A 599 5.53 -5.66 -0.43
N LYS A 600 4.81 -4.65 -0.94
CA LYS A 600 3.50 -4.12 -0.47
C LYS A 600 2.31 -5.11 -0.40
N LYS A 601 2.54 -6.40 -0.59
CA LYS A 601 1.55 -7.49 -0.46
C LYS A 601 1.79 -8.40 0.75
N LEU A 602 2.98 -8.36 1.33
CA LEU A 602 3.29 -9.10 2.56
C LEU A 602 2.58 -8.45 3.76
N SER A 603 2.30 -9.23 4.79
CA SER A 603 1.59 -8.79 6.00
C SER A 603 2.22 -9.39 7.26
N ASP A 604 1.61 -9.11 8.42
CA ASP A 604 1.94 -9.70 9.72
C ASP A 604 2.02 -11.24 9.71
N MET A 605 1.34 -11.89 8.76
CA MET A 605 1.38 -13.33 8.57
C MET A 605 2.77 -13.79 8.08
N THR A 606 3.47 -13.02 7.22
CA THR A 606 4.86 -13.29 6.84
C THR A 606 5.79 -13.24 8.05
N MET A 607 5.67 -12.22 8.91
CA MET A 607 6.51 -12.10 10.12
C MET A 607 6.30 -13.26 11.08
N SER A 608 5.04 -13.68 11.25
CA SER A 608 4.66 -14.86 12.05
C SER A 608 5.19 -16.18 11.48
N HIS A 609 5.43 -16.24 10.16
CA HIS A 609 5.98 -17.41 9.49
C HIS A 609 7.52 -17.44 9.55
N LEU A 610 8.18 -16.29 9.39
CA LEU A 610 9.64 -16.15 9.56
C LEU A 610 10.10 -16.55 10.97
N ALA A 611 9.31 -16.26 12.01
CA ALA A 611 9.57 -16.75 13.37
C ALA A 611 9.52 -18.28 13.48
N GLU A 612 8.61 -18.95 12.77
CA GLU A 612 8.43 -20.39 12.86
C GLU A 612 9.54 -21.16 12.13
N PHE A 613 9.94 -20.71 10.95
CA PHE A 613 10.86 -21.46 10.07
C PHE A 613 12.29 -20.89 9.99
N CYS A 614 12.51 -19.59 10.22
CA CYS A 614 13.81 -18.94 10.00
C CYS A 614 14.48 -18.40 11.28
N SER A 615 13.83 -18.47 12.45
CA SER A 615 14.34 -17.87 13.69
C SER A 615 15.75 -18.32 14.10
N LYS A 616 16.11 -19.56 13.82
CA LYS A 616 17.43 -20.13 14.16
C LYS A 616 18.54 -19.80 13.15
N THR A 617 18.19 -19.36 11.94
CA THR A 617 19.11 -19.27 10.79
C THR A 617 19.34 -17.83 10.33
N LEU A 618 18.31 -16.98 10.44
CA LEU A 618 18.27 -15.64 9.88
C LEU A 618 19.24 -14.70 10.63
N SER A 619 20.24 -14.19 9.93
CA SER A 619 21.26 -13.26 10.42
C SER A 619 21.02 -11.82 9.97
N SER A 620 20.36 -11.63 8.82
CA SER A 620 20.00 -10.33 8.26
C SER A 620 18.60 -10.36 7.66
N LEU A 621 17.74 -9.42 8.08
CA LEU A 621 16.40 -9.22 7.53
C LEU A 621 16.19 -7.77 7.09
N ASN A 622 15.75 -7.57 5.85
CA ASN A 622 15.31 -6.27 5.37
C ASN A 622 13.84 -6.30 4.96
N ILE A 623 13.00 -5.56 5.69
CA ILE A 623 11.57 -5.37 5.38
C ILE A 623 11.24 -3.89 5.14
N GLN A 624 12.22 -3.09 4.71
CA GLN A 624 12.05 -1.68 4.39
C GLN A 624 10.78 -1.44 3.57
N ARG A 625 9.91 -0.54 4.04
CA ARG A 625 8.68 -0.12 3.36
C ARG A 625 7.64 -1.22 3.14
N CYS A 626 7.66 -2.27 3.94
CA CYS A 626 6.57 -3.25 4.01
C CYS A 626 5.38 -2.70 4.83
N THR A 627 4.76 -1.63 4.33
CA THR A 627 3.67 -0.82 4.96
C THR A 627 2.32 -1.54 5.23
N ARG A 628 2.35 -2.86 5.37
CA ARG A 628 1.25 -3.73 5.82
C ARG A 628 1.64 -4.60 7.02
N ILE A 629 2.91 -4.56 7.43
CA ILE A 629 3.40 -5.13 8.67
C ILE A 629 3.16 -4.08 9.77
N THR A 630 2.63 -4.55 10.89
CA THR A 630 2.24 -3.80 12.08
C THR A 630 2.85 -4.47 13.32
N ASP A 631 2.54 -3.96 14.51
CA ASP A 631 2.96 -4.60 15.77
C ASP A 631 2.48 -6.06 15.88
N GLN A 632 1.35 -6.40 15.25
CA GLN A 632 0.77 -7.74 15.28
C GLN A 632 1.68 -8.81 14.65
N GLY A 633 2.53 -8.43 13.68
CA GLY A 633 3.51 -9.34 13.07
C GLY A 633 4.66 -9.72 14.00
N PHE A 634 4.97 -8.85 14.97
CA PHE A 634 6.02 -9.07 15.97
C PHE A 634 5.53 -9.79 17.23
N VAL A 635 4.22 -9.97 17.44
CA VAL A 635 3.69 -10.66 18.64
C VAL A 635 4.30 -12.06 18.80
N LYS A 636 4.39 -12.85 17.72
CA LYS A 636 5.03 -14.18 17.75
C LYS A 636 6.55 -14.14 17.87
N TRP A 637 7.19 -13.00 17.56
CA TRP A 637 8.61 -12.80 17.80
C TRP A 637 8.89 -12.67 19.31
N ALA A 638 7.97 -12.10 20.09
CA ALA A 638 8.14 -11.99 21.54
C ALA A 638 8.39 -13.35 22.23
N ASP A 639 7.69 -14.40 21.77
CA ASP A 639 7.82 -15.78 22.25
C ASP A 639 8.95 -16.57 21.56
N THR A 640 9.63 -15.99 20.56
CA THR A 640 10.56 -16.71 19.67
C THR A 640 11.93 -16.05 19.63
N GLN A 641 12.97 -16.73 20.11
CA GLN A 641 14.34 -16.23 20.08
C GLN A 641 14.97 -16.32 18.68
N PHE A 642 15.63 -15.24 18.24
CA PHE A 642 16.41 -15.13 17.01
C PHE A 642 17.91 -15.02 17.32
N PRO A 643 18.59 -16.11 17.74
CA PRO A 643 19.95 -16.05 18.29
C PRO A 643 21.03 -15.58 17.29
N GLN A 644 20.76 -15.68 15.98
CA GLN A 644 21.70 -15.30 14.92
C GLN A 644 21.41 -13.91 14.32
N LEU A 645 20.28 -13.27 14.62
CA LEU A 645 19.85 -12.04 13.93
C LEU A 645 20.68 -10.84 14.38
N LYS A 646 21.56 -10.38 13.49
CA LYS A 646 22.50 -9.27 13.72
C LYS A 646 22.11 -7.99 13.00
N ALA A 647 21.38 -8.07 11.89
CA ALA A 647 20.94 -6.90 11.14
C ALA A 647 19.42 -6.93 10.87
N LEU A 648 18.74 -5.82 11.18
CA LEU A 648 17.33 -5.63 10.87
C LEU A 648 17.05 -4.23 10.31
N ASN A 649 16.43 -4.17 9.13
CA ASN A 649 16.04 -2.92 8.49
C ASN A 649 14.51 -2.78 8.43
N LEU A 650 13.99 -1.84 9.21
CA LEU A 650 12.57 -1.47 9.33
C LEU A 650 12.26 -0.10 8.68
N THR A 651 13.14 0.42 7.82
CA THR A 651 13.02 1.78 7.24
C THR A 651 11.66 2.00 6.55
N ASP A 652 11.00 3.13 6.80
CA ASP A 652 9.67 3.49 6.27
C ASP A 652 8.57 2.44 6.54
N CYS A 653 8.68 1.68 7.63
CA CYS A 653 7.60 0.84 8.17
C CYS A 653 6.70 1.70 9.10
N SER A 654 6.02 2.67 8.52
CA SER A 654 5.33 3.77 9.22
C SER A 654 4.15 3.38 10.13
N PHE A 655 3.82 2.09 10.22
CA PHE A 655 2.74 1.52 11.05
C PHE A 655 3.24 0.71 12.27
N LEU A 656 4.57 0.69 12.51
CA LEU A 656 5.14 0.10 13.73
C LEU A 656 5.14 1.13 14.86
N THR A 657 4.69 0.71 16.04
CA THR A 657 4.76 1.48 17.30
C THR A 657 5.84 0.91 18.23
N ASP A 658 5.98 1.52 19.40
CA ASP A 658 6.90 1.07 20.45
C ASP A 658 6.66 -0.41 20.85
N GLN A 659 5.44 -0.94 20.62
CA GLN A 659 5.09 -2.33 20.89
C GLN A 659 5.85 -3.31 19.98
N ALA A 660 6.01 -3.02 18.68
CA ALA A 660 6.85 -3.82 17.80
C ALA A 660 8.32 -3.82 18.25
N ILE A 661 8.80 -2.68 18.75
CA ILE A 661 10.20 -2.55 19.21
C ILE A 661 10.41 -3.31 20.52
N SER A 662 9.44 -3.28 21.45
CA SER A 662 9.47 -4.11 22.66
C SER A 662 9.53 -5.60 22.32
N HIS A 663 8.68 -6.08 21.41
CA HIS A 663 8.68 -7.47 20.94
C HIS A 663 9.96 -7.86 20.19
N LEU A 664 10.52 -6.96 19.37
CA LEU A 664 11.82 -7.15 18.70
C LEU A 664 12.95 -7.30 19.71
N VAL A 665 13.00 -6.44 20.73
CA VAL A 665 14.07 -6.45 21.75
C VAL A 665 14.04 -7.75 22.57
N SER A 666 12.85 -8.29 22.89
CA SER A 666 12.76 -9.60 23.54
C SER A 666 13.11 -10.76 22.59
N ALA A 667 12.93 -10.61 21.28
CA ALA A 667 13.19 -11.64 20.27
C ALA A 667 14.68 -11.77 19.88
N ALA A 668 15.38 -10.63 19.72
CA ALA A 668 16.70 -10.56 19.10
C ALA A 668 17.72 -9.77 19.96
N PRO A 669 18.14 -10.30 21.12
CA PRO A 669 19.05 -9.60 22.05
C PRO A 669 20.44 -9.31 21.48
N ASN A 670 20.90 -10.10 20.50
CA ASN A 670 22.23 -10.02 19.88
C ASN A 670 22.27 -9.08 18.65
N LEU A 671 21.30 -8.17 18.52
CA LEU A 671 21.15 -7.34 17.32
C LEU A 671 22.25 -6.26 17.24
N HIS A 672 23.12 -6.36 16.24
CA HIS A 672 24.26 -5.43 16.03
C HIS A 672 23.89 -4.18 15.21
N SER A 673 22.84 -4.26 14.38
CA SER A 673 22.44 -3.19 13.46
C SER A 673 20.93 -3.10 13.33
N LEU A 674 20.38 -1.92 13.57
CA LEU A 674 18.95 -1.63 13.47
C LEU A 674 18.73 -0.31 12.71
N SER A 675 17.92 -0.35 11.64
CA SER A 675 17.35 0.86 11.04
C SER A 675 15.87 0.98 11.36
N LEU A 676 15.51 2.08 12.02
CA LEU A 676 14.15 2.55 12.27
C LEU A 676 13.79 3.77 11.41
N SER A 677 14.66 4.17 10.47
CA SER A 677 14.54 5.42 9.71
C SER A 677 13.13 5.63 9.11
N PHE A 678 12.58 6.84 9.26
CA PHE A 678 11.19 7.19 8.89
C PHE A 678 10.05 6.43 9.61
N CYS A 679 10.29 5.67 10.68
CA CYS A 679 9.21 5.11 11.52
C CYS A 679 8.57 6.20 12.40
N CYS A 680 7.68 6.99 11.80
CA CYS A 680 7.12 8.20 12.41
C CYS A 680 6.13 7.97 13.57
N ALA A 681 5.69 6.73 13.81
CA ALA A 681 4.76 6.38 14.89
C ALA A 681 5.44 5.96 16.20
N LEU A 682 6.78 5.89 16.22
CA LEU A 682 7.59 5.57 17.40
C LEU A 682 7.73 6.78 18.36
N SER A 683 7.83 6.52 19.66
CA SER A 683 8.07 7.49 20.73
C SER A 683 9.43 7.29 21.42
N ASP A 684 9.75 8.10 22.44
CA ASP A 684 10.99 7.94 23.21
C ASP A 684 11.13 6.53 23.80
N SER A 685 10.02 5.90 24.18
CA SER A 685 10.00 4.56 24.79
C SER A 685 10.45 3.44 23.83
N ALA A 686 10.33 3.62 22.52
CA ALA A 686 10.96 2.70 21.56
C ALA A 686 12.50 2.73 21.65
N ILE A 687 13.08 3.94 21.73
CA ILE A 687 14.53 4.14 21.80
C ILE A 687 15.06 3.74 23.18
N GLU A 688 14.31 4.01 24.25
CA GLU A 688 14.60 3.52 25.60
C GLU A 688 14.52 1.99 25.68
N GLY A 689 13.65 1.34 24.90
CA GLY A 689 13.63 -0.14 24.79
C GLY A 689 14.95 -0.74 24.28
N LEU A 690 15.65 -0.04 23.38
CA LEU A 690 16.92 -0.51 22.78
C LEU A 690 18.08 -0.62 23.80
N ILE A 691 17.95 -0.04 24.99
CA ILE A 691 18.89 -0.16 26.12
C ILE A 691 19.15 -1.62 26.52
N SER A 692 18.24 -2.53 26.19
CA SER A 692 18.35 -3.97 26.46
C SER A 692 19.08 -4.77 25.37
N LEU A 693 19.65 -4.10 24.34
CA LEU A 693 20.44 -4.71 23.27
C LEU A 693 21.95 -4.44 23.49
N PRO A 694 22.69 -5.29 24.23
CA PRO A 694 24.08 -5.01 24.61
C PRO A 694 25.05 -4.93 23.42
N GLU A 695 24.75 -5.62 22.32
CA GLU A 695 25.63 -5.70 21.13
C GLU A 695 25.30 -4.66 20.04
N LEU A 696 24.41 -3.68 20.31
CA LEU A 696 23.91 -2.73 19.30
C LEU A 696 24.97 -1.68 18.87
N GLN A 697 25.75 -2.05 17.86
CA GLN A 697 26.80 -1.21 17.27
C GLN A 697 26.26 -0.07 16.38
N ASN A 698 25.20 -0.33 15.60
CA ASN A 698 24.71 0.58 14.56
C ASN A 698 23.22 0.88 14.72
N LEU A 699 22.86 2.15 14.94
CA LEU A 699 21.46 2.61 14.99
C LEU A 699 21.20 3.73 13.99
N ASP A 700 20.28 3.50 13.06
CA ASP A 700 19.70 4.55 12.22
C ASP A 700 18.27 4.87 12.69
N ALA A 701 18.13 6.02 13.35
CA ALA A 701 16.85 6.58 13.77
C ALA A 701 16.55 7.90 13.03
N SER A 702 17.05 8.05 11.80
CA SER A 702 16.89 9.28 11.02
C SER A 702 15.43 9.55 10.65
N PHE A 703 15.03 10.81 10.73
CA PHE A 703 13.67 11.31 10.53
C PHE A 703 12.60 10.72 11.48
N CYS A 704 12.99 9.98 12.53
CA CYS A 704 12.11 9.49 13.59
C CYS A 704 11.77 10.62 14.59
N GLY A 705 11.17 11.69 14.08
CA GLY A 705 11.07 12.98 14.76
C GLY A 705 10.26 13.00 16.05
N ALA A 706 9.40 12.00 16.28
CA ALA A 706 8.69 11.77 17.53
C ALA A 706 9.47 10.87 18.51
N ALA A 707 10.32 9.97 18.03
CA ALA A 707 11.02 8.97 18.83
C ALA A 707 12.34 9.44 19.44
N VAL A 708 13.02 10.38 18.78
CA VAL A 708 14.41 10.72 19.08
C VAL A 708 14.48 12.09 19.77
N SER A 709 14.81 12.11 21.06
CA SER A 709 14.99 13.31 21.88
C SER A 709 16.32 13.32 22.64
N ASP A 710 16.64 14.45 23.27
CA ASP A 710 17.80 14.57 24.16
C ASP A 710 17.75 13.61 25.36
N VAL A 711 16.56 13.13 25.76
CA VAL A 711 16.37 12.22 26.89
C VAL A 711 16.59 10.78 26.46
N SER A 712 15.91 10.32 25.42
CA SER A 712 16.01 8.94 24.92
C SER A 712 17.40 8.62 24.39
N ILE A 713 18.06 9.56 23.70
CA ILE A 713 19.47 9.37 23.28
C ILE A 713 20.43 9.39 24.49
N ARG A 714 20.20 10.20 25.53
CA ARG A 714 21.01 10.11 26.76
C ARG A 714 20.81 8.77 27.48
N ALA A 715 19.59 8.27 27.56
CA ALA A 715 19.31 6.98 28.19
C ALA A 715 20.02 5.83 27.45
N LEU A 716 19.98 5.85 26.12
CA LEU A 716 20.71 4.91 25.24
C LEU A 716 22.23 5.01 25.42
N LEU A 717 22.80 6.22 25.42
CA LEU A 717 24.25 6.44 25.57
C LEU A 717 24.77 6.27 27.01
N ASN A 718 23.89 6.07 27.99
CA ASN A 718 24.24 5.74 29.37
C ASN A 718 24.00 4.26 29.71
N SER A 719 23.71 3.42 28.70
CA SER A 719 23.39 1.99 28.85
C SER A 719 24.59 1.08 28.57
N ASN A 720 24.41 -0.23 28.79
CA ASN A 720 25.39 -1.25 28.38
C ASN A 720 25.69 -1.21 26.87
N SER A 721 24.75 -0.77 26.03
CA SER A 721 24.94 -0.60 24.59
C SER A 721 25.92 0.54 24.24
N ALA A 722 26.25 1.44 25.17
CA ALA A 722 27.10 2.59 24.91
C ALA A 722 28.59 2.21 24.70
N GLU A 723 29.03 1.05 25.20
CA GLU A 723 30.39 0.55 24.95
C GLU A 723 30.54 -0.12 23.57
N SER A 724 29.44 -0.63 23.00
CA SER A 724 29.42 -1.29 21.69
C SER A 724 29.03 -0.35 20.54
N MET A 725 28.31 0.74 20.83
CA MET A 725 27.81 1.67 19.81
C MET A 725 28.93 2.41 19.04
N SER A 726 29.07 2.08 17.75
CA SER A 726 30.03 2.72 16.84
C SER A 726 29.38 3.75 15.91
N SER A 727 28.11 3.56 15.54
CA SER A 727 27.45 4.33 14.49
C SER A 727 26.05 4.78 14.90
N LEU A 728 25.81 6.08 14.90
CA LEU A 728 24.54 6.69 15.29
C LEU A 728 24.06 7.71 14.24
N ASN A 729 22.98 7.39 13.53
CA ASN A 729 22.34 8.30 12.58
C ASN A 729 21.04 8.89 13.15
N LEU A 730 21.09 10.17 13.51
CA LEU A 730 19.98 10.97 14.02
C LEU A 730 19.49 12.03 13.01
N ARG A 731 19.86 11.89 11.73
CA ARG A 731 19.61 12.90 10.68
C ARG A 731 18.14 13.33 10.66
N GLY A 732 17.91 14.65 10.65
CA GLY A 732 16.58 15.24 10.55
C GLY A 732 15.72 15.13 11.82
N CYS A 733 16.22 14.56 12.92
CA CYS A 733 15.47 14.50 14.17
C CYS A 733 15.27 15.91 14.77
N VAL A 734 14.02 16.24 15.10
CA VAL A 734 13.59 17.62 15.39
C VAL A 734 13.54 17.98 16.88
N ARG A 735 13.57 16.97 17.76
CA ARG A 735 13.53 17.12 19.23
C ARG A 735 14.91 17.08 19.90
N ILE A 736 15.99 16.82 19.15
CA ILE A 736 17.36 16.88 19.69
C ILE A 736 17.96 18.29 19.59
N THR A 737 18.77 18.64 20.59
CA THR A 737 19.40 19.94 20.78
C THR A 737 20.88 19.79 21.14
N ASP A 738 21.53 20.90 21.51
CA ASP A 738 22.90 20.91 22.05
C ASP A 738 23.05 20.02 23.31
N MET A 739 21.96 19.68 24.01
CA MET A 739 21.97 18.77 25.16
C MET A 739 22.29 17.31 24.77
N CYS A 740 21.80 16.83 23.61
CA CYS A 740 22.22 15.54 23.04
C CYS A 740 23.72 15.55 22.71
N ILE A 741 24.23 16.65 22.14
CA ILE A 741 25.65 16.77 21.80
C ILE A 741 26.54 16.73 23.04
N ASN A 742 26.15 17.40 24.12
CA ASN A 742 26.89 17.33 25.39
C ASN A 742 26.93 15.88 25.93
N SER A 743 25.82 15.15 25.91
CA SER A 743 25.82 13.77 26.43
C SER A 743 26.52 12.74 25.52
N ILE A 744 26.63 13.00 24.21
CA ILE A 744 27.55 12.26 23.34
C ILE A 744 29.01 12.52 23.75
N LEU A 745 29.36 13.78 24.04
CA LEU A 745 30.72 14.17 24.49
C LEU A 745 31.08 13.64 25.89
N GLU A 746 30.08 13.42 26.74
CA GLU A 746 30.24 12.90 28.10
C GLU A 746 30.41 11.37 28.13
N SER A 747 29.73 10.62 27.25
CA SER A 747 29.54 9.18 27.42
C SER A 747 30.17 8.27 26.36
N SER A 748 30.41 8.73 25.12
CA SER A 748 30.69 7.80 24.01
C SER A 748 31.77 8.26 23.02
N LYS A 749 32.50 7.28 22.46
CA LYS A 749 33.39 7.47 21.30
C LYS A 749 32.77 6.80 20.09
N LEU A 750 32.11 7.60 19.24
CA LEU A 750 31.48 7.08 18.03
C LEU A 750 32.49 7.05 16.88
N GLU A 751 32.45 6.02 16.05
CA GLU A 751 33.11 6.08 14.74
C GLU A 751 32.32 7.01 13.81
N LEU A 752 30.99 6.89 13.77
CA LEU A 752 30.12 7.68 12.90
C LEU A 752 28.99 8.34 13.69
N LEU A 753 28.83 9.66 13.52
CA LEU A 753 27.67 10.42 13.99
C LEU A 753 27.08 11.25 12.85
N ASN A 754 25.79 11.05 12.57
CA ASN A 754 25.06 11.88 11.60
C ASN A 754 23.95 12.69 12.31
N ILE A 755 24.18 14.00 12.41
CA ILE A 755 23.30 15.03 12.99
C ILE A 755 22.92 16.09 11.93
N SER A 756 23.01 15.72 10.65
CA SER A 756 22.65 16.61 9.55
C SER A 756 21.14 16.88 9.52
N GLN A 757 20.77 18.07 9.05
CA GLN A 757 19.37 18.55 9.02
C GLN A 757 18.64 18.69 10.37
N CYS A 758 19.27 18.35 11.51
CA CYS A 758 18.68 18.47 12.85
C CYS A 758 18.61 19.95 13.28
N PRO A 759 17.42 20.56 13.41
CA PRO A 759 17.27 22.01 13.50
C PRO A 759 17.35 22.58 14.93
N GLY A 760 17.48 21.72 15.95
CA GLY A 760 17.71 22.11 17.34
C GLY A 760 19.19 22.22 17.74
N ILE A 761 20.11 21.71 16.92
CA ILE A 761 21.55 21.71 17.20
C ILE A 761 22.21 22.95 16.59
N SER A 762 22.91 23.72 17.41
CA SER A 762 23.59 24.96 17.04
C SER A 762 24.88 24.74 16.25
N VAL A 763 25.31 25.79 15.53
CA VAL A 763 26.61 25.79 14.84
C VAL A 763 27.77 25.66 15.83
N ASN A 764 27.62 26.17 17.06
CA ASN A 764 28.63 26.05 18.10
C ASN A 764 28.77 24.60 18.56
N ALA A 765 27.67 23.90 18.88
CA ALA A 765 27.72 22.49 19.27
C ALA A 765 28.34 21.60 18.17
N LYS A 766 27.99 21.84 16.89
CA LYS A 766 28.61 21.17 15.74
C LYS A 766 30.11 21.43 15.63
N GLN A 767 30.59 22.63 15.98
CA GLN A 767 32.02 22.90 16.07
C GLN A 767 32.69 22.26 17.30
N THR A 768 32.01 22.19 18.45
CA THR A 768 32.53 21.55 19.67
C THR A 768 32.78 20.07 19.44
N ILE A 769 31.80 19.32 18.91
CA ILE A 769 31.96 17.88 18.64
C ILE A 769 32.93 17.58 17.49
N LYS A 770 33.08 18.49 16.52
CA LYS A 770 34.15 18.40 15.51
C LYS A 770 35.56 18.66 16.09
N LYS A 771 35.68 19.38 17.21
CA LYS A 771 36.96 19.72 17.86
C LYS A 771 37.36 18.75 18.99
N SER A 772 36.42 18.03 19.57
CA SER A 772 36.69 17.13 20.70
C SER A 772 37.41 15.84 20.32
N GLY A 773 37.30 15.40 19.05
CA GLY A 773 37.78 14.09 18.62
C GLY A 773 36.96 12.90 19.13
N ALA A 774 35.78 13.15 19.72
CA ALA A 774 34.87 12.09 20.20
C ALA A 774 34.12 11.36 19.07
N VAL A 775 34.20 11.88 17.84
CA VAL A 775 33.64 11.27 16.63
C VAL A 775 34.68 11.25 15.52
N HIS A 776 34.91 10.09 14.87
CA HIS A 776 35.84 9.99 13.74
C HIS A 776 35.24 10.55 12.43
N HIS A 777 34.00 10.20 12.13
CA HIS A 777 33.24 10.61 10.94
C HIS A 777 31.94 11.33 11.33
N LEU A 778 32.03 12.66 11.43
CA LEU A 778 30.91 13.54 11.73
C LEU A 778 30.24 14.07 10.45
N VAL A 779 28.93 13.85 10.32
CA VAL A 779 28.07 14.42 9.26
C VAL A 779 27.05 15.36 9.93
N ALA A 780 27.13 16.68 9.68
CA ALA A 780 26.43 17.70 10.48
C ALA A 780 25.92 18.90 9.66
#